data_AF-A0A9E2UF15-F1
#
_entry.id   AF-A0A9E2UF15-F1
#
_cell.length_a   1.000
_cell.length_b   1.000
_cell.length_c   1.000
_cell.angle_alpha   90.00
_cell.angle_beta   90.00
_cell.angle_gamma   90.00
#
_symmetry.space_group_name_H-M   'P 1'
#
loop_
_entity.id
_entity.type
_entity.pdbx_description
1 polymer ?
#
loop_
_entity_poly.entity_id
_entity_poly.type
_entity_poly.pdbx_seq_one_letter_code
_entity_poly.pdbx_strand_id
1 'polypeptide(L)'
;MSEGLRIYNLFPTLAGTVQDWMVHLPRIAGMGFNAVFINPFHYPGFSGSLYAVKDYYRLNPRFRGDAPEDDDTLLRRFTDAAHARGLRVIMDLVINHTSKDSELVARHPEWFTRDVKGDVVSPRAIDPADARRQTVWGDLAELEYRPPQQSQIVGYFQELARHYVGLGFGGFRCDAAYKVPAEVWRSLVDSAKAVSPNVIFCAETLGAPKGTVFALADAGFDYLFNSVKWWDFESPWLLEQYDAFRHIAPSIGFPESHDTKRLVTELLASGVSESRIEPHYRQAYAFAAAYSTGVLMPMGFEYGWSQPLSVVPIRDDKPERKRFDLSGFIAEVNAMKRAIPALNEEGPQRLLSDQGNSLVALERQTESGDDRVFILVNRHGSERREAALARLVETGLTLTDLSPCRRPSGTGATIGPRLVVEPLEVRVLRSSLPKSTGEGRLTGTGGEAASSLDAPWRPEVRVAIEDVYPELDGGRHPIKRIVGDELEIQADVFCDGHGQLRAVVKFGLEGQEWRETPLVLFDNDRWIGRVRLDRLGLWRYTIEAWVDQFESWRDEFEKKHQAGQSVELELLEGRAIVAAALRQAGPEDIARIRKILQGFDGGDTHQRTELMLSSGLRELMVRCQQRGDVVRYPRELGIIVDRRAARFAAWYEMFPRSQGKVPGKSASFEDCIARLPEIAALGFDVAYLVPIHPIGRINRKGKNNSTVAEPGDPGSPYAIGSAEGGHRAVNPELGALSDFRRFIRAAEALGIEVALDFAIQCAPDHPWVREHPEWFRFRPDGTIKYAENPPKKYQDIVNVDFYNSDREGLWEELRDTVMFWISEGVRTFRVDNPHTKPLPFWEWLIREVKTRCPEAIFLSEAFTRPKMMRALAKAGFTQSYTYFTWRNSKKELTDYLIELTQGPAREYFRPNFFTNTPDILPVFLQQGGRPAFRIRLVLAATLSGVYGIYNGFELCENTPVPGLEEPIASEQQEFIELYGSAPPPAREEYLNSEKYEYKVWDWDRPGNINEDIRILNRFRRDNPALQEFLNLRFLDCPDPNILAYAKTSPDMANTVIVAVNLDPHAAHEGEIELPLAEFGLAVDGEFSLEEAFTQRVTTCRGTRQRLYLDPEINPSMIFRLLPPATI
;
A
#
# COMPACT_ATOMS: atom_id res chain seq x y z
N MET A 1 0.70 -28.95 21.16
CA MET A 1 1.36 -27.63 21.18
C MET A 1 2.70 -27.77 20.48
N SER A 2 2.87 -27.15 19.32
CA SER A 2 4.18 -27.06 18.67
C SER A 2 5.07 -26.16 19.51
N GLU A 3 6.27 -26.62 19.82
CA GLU A 3 7.24 -25.83 20.58
C GLU A 3 7.96 -24.85 19.64
N GLY A 4 8.02 -23.56 19.99
CA GLY A 4 8.72 -22.55 19.19
C GLY A 4 10.24 -22.76 19.18
N LEU A 5 10.90 -22.31 18.11
CA LEU A 5 12.35 -22.46 17.98
C LEU A 5 13.13 -21.61 18.98
N ARG A 6 14.10 -22.22 19.63
CA ARG A 6 15.10 -21.57 20.49
C ARG A 6 16.46 -21.98 19.96
N ILE A 7 17.06 -21.06 19.20
CA ILE A 7 18.25 -21.29 18.39
C ILE A 7 19.47 -20.67 19.07
N TYR A 8 20.47 -21.51 19.33
CA TYR A 8 21.80 -21.04 19.71
C TYR A 8 22.68 -20.98 18.45
N ASN A 9 23.15 -19.79 18.07
CA ASN A 9 24.12 -19.66 16.98
C ASN A 9 25.53 -19.96 17.52
N LEU A 10 26.03 -21.15 17.21
CA LEU A 10 27.38 -21.60 17.51
C LEU A 10 28.30 -21.16 16.36
N PHE A 11 29.01 -20.06 16.58
CA PHE A 11 29.80 -19.41 15.54
C PHE A 11 31.12 -20.17 15.29
N PRO A 12 31.34 -20.75 14.11
CA PRO A 12 32.38 -21.77 13.91
C PRO A 12 33.81 -21.25 14.05
N THR A 13 34.07 -19.97 13.71
CA THR A 13 35.41 -19.38 13.88
C THR A 13 35.83 -19.24 15.34
N LEU A 14 34.87 -19.06 16.26
CA LEU A 14 35.11 -19.02 17.70
C LEU A 14 35.07 -20.40 18.34
N ALA A 15 34.20 -21.28 17.85
CA ALA A 15 33.99 -22.60 18.41
C ALA A 15 35.13 -23.58 18.10
N GLY A 16 35.93 -23.33 17.06
CA GLY A 16 37.07 -24.18 16.70
C GLY A 16 36.70 -25.25 15.69
N THR A 17 37.27 -26.45 15.85
CA THR A 17 37.02 -27.58 14.95
C THR A 17 35.62 -28.18 15.18
N VAL A 18 35.13 -29.00 14.25
CA VAL A 18 33.85 -29.74 14.43
C VAL A 18 33.85 -30.57 15.72
N GLN A 19 35.02 -31.06 16.14
CA GLN A 19 35.16 -31.76 17.41
C GLN A 19 34.97 -30.84 18.62
N ASP A 20 35.46 -29.61 18.55
CA ASP A 20 35.25 -28.60 19.57
C ASP A 20 33.78 -28.13 19.63
N TRP A 21 33.08 -28.12 18.49
CA TRP A 21 31.64 -27.79 18.45
C TRP A 21 30.83 -28.73 19.35
N MET A 22 31.15 -30.03 19.36
CA MET A 22 30.48 -31.02 20.21
C MET A 22 30.62 -30.72 21.71
N VAL A 23 31.73 -30.09 22.13
CA VAL A 23 31.99 -29.73 23.53
C VAL A 23 30.97 -28.70 24.04
N HIS A 24 30.42 -27.87 23.16
CA HIS A 24 29.44 -26.85 23.53
C HIS A 24 28.00 -27.39 23.68
N LEU A 25 27.66 -28.53 23.06
CA LEU A 25 26.29 -29.04 23.02
C LEU A 25 25.65 -29.26 24.41
N PRO A 26 26.34 -29.82 25.43
CA PRO A 26 25.75 -29.96 26.77
C PRO A 26 25.35 -28.62 27.39
N ARG A 27 26.16 -27.58 27.19
CA ARG A 27 25.89 -26.24 27.70
C ARG A 27 24.74 -25.58 26.96
N ILE A 28 24.69 -25.72 25.63
CA ILE A 28 23.60 -25.22 24.79
C ILE A 28 22.26 -25.85 25.22
N ALA A 29 22.21 -27.18 25.35
CA ALA A 29 21.03 -27.88 25.83
C ALA A 29 20.66 -27.48 27.27
N GLY A 30 21.67 -27.30 28.15
CA GLY A 30 21.49 -26.83 29.53
C GLY A 30 20.86 -25.44 29.65
N MET A 31 21.03 -24.59 28.63
CA MET A 31 20.36 -23.28 28.54
C MET A 31 18.94 -23.37 27.94
N GLY A 32 18.43 -24.55 27.61
CA GLY A 32 17.05 -24.76 27.13
C GLY A 32 16.83 -24.46 25.64
N PHE A 33 17.89 -24.28 24.86
CA PHE A 33 17.79 -24.23 23.40
C PHE A 33 17.37 -25.60 22.85
N ASN A 34 16.59 -25.62 21.76
CA ASN A 34 16.18 -26.84 21.05
C ASN A 34 16.76 -26.91 19.63
N ALA A 35 17.53 -25.90 19.23
CA ALA A 35 18.28 -25.89 17.98
C ALA A 35 19.67 -25.27 18.15
N VAL A 36 20.64 -25.77 17.40
CA VAL A 36 21.96 -25.19 17.22
C VAL A 36 22.12 -24.80 15.75
N PHE A 37 22.45 -23.54 15.49
CA PHE A 37 22.71 -23.01 14.16
C PHE A 37 24.22 -22.82 13.97
N ILE A 38 24.73 -23.25 12.82
CA ILE A 38 26.12 -23.06 12.39
C ILE A 38 26.10 -22.22 11.11
N ASN A 39 26.80 -21.08 11.14
CA ASN A 39 27.13 -20.29 9.94
C ASN A 39 27.89 -21.15 8.89
N PRO A 40 28.10 -20.68 7.65
CA PRO A 40 28.70 -21.52 6.62
C PRO A 40 30.06 -22.09 7.06
N PHE A 41 30.19 -23.41 6.94
CA PHE A 41 31.39 -24.16 7.30
C PHE A 41 32.11 -24.75 6.08
N HIS A 42 31.57 -24.50 4.89
CA HIS A 42 32.09 -24.97 3.61
C HIS A 42 33.46 -24.36 3.29
N TYR A 43 34.17 -24.98 2.35
CA TYR A 43 35.46 -24.50 1.87
C TYR A 43 35.30 -23.10 1.25
N PRO A 44 35.96 -22.06 1.82
CA PRO A 44 35.77 -20.69 1.38
C PRO A 44 36.66 -20.38 0.17
N GLY A 45 36.28 -19.33 -0.55
CA GLY A 45 37.04 -18.76 -1.65
C GLY A 45 38.27 -17.96 -1.21
N PHE A 46 38.87 -17.27 -2.18
CA PHE A 46 40.12 -16.53 -1.98
C PHE A 46 40.06 -15.43 -0.89
N SER A 47 38.89 -14.88 -0.59
CA SER A 47 38.71 -13.89 0.49
C SER A 47 38.76 -14.52 1.88
N GLY A 48 38.57 -15.84 1.96
CA GLY A 48 38.42 -16.58 3.21
C GLY A 48 37.12 -16.29 3.97
N SER A 49 36.21 -15.50 3.39
CA SER A 49 34.88 -15.25 3.97
C SER A 49 34.07 -16.54 4.02
N LEU A 50 33.40 -16.82 5.15
CA LEU A 50 32.52 -17.98 5.29
C LEU A 50 31.39 -17.98 4.25
N TYR A 51 30.86 -16.81 3.92
CA TYR A 51 29.78 -16.66 2.94
C TYR A 51 30.28 -16.68 1.48
N ALA A 52 31.59 -16.55 1.24
CA ALA A 52 32.18 -16.75 -0.08
C ALA A 52 32.43 -18.24 -0.33
N VAL A 53 31.36 -19.04 -0.47
CA VAL A 53 31.48 -20.50 -0.62
C VAL A 53 32.13 -20.84 -1.97
N LYS A 54 33.24 -21.57 -1.92
CA LYS A 54 33.94 -22.06 -3.12
C LYS A 54 33.51 -23.47 -3.51
N ASP A 55 33.37 -24.35 -2.52
CA ASP A 55 32.92 -25.73 -2.69
C ASP A 55 31.95 -26.09 -1.56
N TYR A 56 30.71 -26.38 -1.94
CA TYR A 56 29.60 -26.68 -1.04
C TYR A 56 29.66 -28.08 -0.41
N TYR A 57 30.48 -28.99 -0.92
CA TYR A 57 30.58 -30.37 -0.39
C TYR A 57 31.84 -30.62 0.43
N ARG A 58 32.75 -29.64 0.48
CA ARG A 58 34.01 -29.75 1.21
C ARG A 58 33.99 -28.88 2.45
N LEU A 59 34.44 -29.42 3.57
CA LEU A 59 34.56 -28.69 4.83
C LEU A 59 35.75 -27.73 4.77
N ASN A 60 35.60 -26.55 5.39
CA ASN A 60 36.70 -25.62 5.59
C ASN A 60 37.82 -26.31 6.40
N PRO A 61 39.09 -26.33 5.91
CA PRO A 61 40.19 -26.99 6.59
C PRO A 61 40.40 -26.51 8.03
N ARG A 62 40.05 -25.23 8.33
CA ARG A 62 40.10 -24.67 9.68
C ARG A 62 39.20 -25.44 10.65
N PHE A 63 38.02 -25.85 10.20
CA PHE A 63 37.03 -26.54 11.03
C PHE A 63 37.22 -28.06 11.03
N ARG A 64 37.86 -28.59 9.99
CA ARG A 64 38.23 -30.01 9.92
C ARG A 64 39.33 -30.39 10.92
N GLY A 65 40.37 -29.56 11.04
CA GLY A 65 41.56 -29.89 11.84
C GLY A 65 42.30 -31.13 11.30
N ASP A 66 42.91 -31.89 12.20
CA ASP A 66 43.66 -33.13 11.87
C ASP A 66 42.78 -34.40 11.86
N ALA A 67 41.46 -34.25 11.71
CA ALA A 67 40.53 -35.37 11.74
C ALA A 67 40.81 -36.40 10.61
N PRO A 68 40.98 -37.70 10.94
CA PRO A 68 41.25 -38.73 9.95
C PRO A 68 40.01 -39.12 9.12
N GLU A 69 38.79 -38.88 9.62
CA GLU A 69 37.54 -39.20 8.93
C GLU A 69 37.23 -38.25 7.77
N ASP A 70 36.49 -38.68 6.76
CA ASP A 70 35.98 -37.78 5.72
C ASP A 70 35.01 -36.72 6.28
N ASP A 71 34.77 -35.65 5.50
CA ASP A 71 33.98 -34.48 5.93
C ASP A 71 32.54 -34.86 6.34
N ASP A 72 31.89 -35.74 5.58
CA ASP A 72 30.51 -36.18 5.84
C ASP A 72 30.41 -36.99 7.13
N THR A 73 31.36 -37.90 7.36
CA THR A 73 31.43 -38.69 8.60
C THR A 73 31.63 -37.78 9.82
N LEU A 74 32.48 -36.76 9.70
CA LEU A 74 32.73 -35.79 10.77
C LEU A 74 31.49 -34.96 11.10
N LEU A 75 30.78 -34.46 10.08
CA LEU A 75 29.55 -33.69 10.25
C LEU A 75 28.40 -34.55 10.80
N ARG A 76 28.26 -35.79 10.32
CA ARG A 76 27.26 -36.75 10.83
C ARG A 76 27.45 -37.04 12.32
N ARG A 77 28.70 -37.20 12.77
CA ARG A 77 28.99 -37.37 14.21
C ARG A 77 28.53 -36.18 15.04
N PHE A 78 28.70 -34.96 14.51
CA PHE A 78 28.24 -33.74 15.19
C PHE A 78 26.70 -33.67 15.25
N THR A 79 26.01 -33.92 14.14
CA THR A 79 24.53 -33.93 14.11
C THR A 79 23.94 -35.00 15.01
N ASP A 80 24.53 -36.21 15.03
CA ASP A 80 24.10 -37.29 15.94
C ASP A 80 24.30 -36.89 17.41
N ALA A 81 25.43 -36.26 17.74
CA ALA A 81 25.71 -35.78 19.09
C ALA A 81 24.74 -34.67 19.54
N ALA A 82 24.31 -33.81 18.62
CA ALA A 82 23.31 -32.78 18.87
C ALA A 82 21.91 -33.39 19.05
N HIS A 83 21.50 -34.30 18.17
CA HIS A 83 20.22 -35.02 18.26
C HIS A 83 20.08 -35.82 19.55
N ALA A 84 21.15 -36.48 20.00
CA ALA A 84 21.18 -37.19 21.29
C ALA A 84 20.86 -36.28 22.50
N ARG A 85 20.92 -34.96 22.33
CA ARG A 85 20.60 -33.94 23.33
C ARG A 85 19.32 -33.17 23.04
N GLY A 86 18.54 -33.60 22.05
CA GLY A 86 17.31 -32.92 21.62
C GLY A 86 17.56 -31.61 20.88
N LEU A 87 18.78 -31.40 20.34
CA LEU A 87 19.11 -30.22 19.55
C LEU A 87 19.01 -30.53 18.06
N ARG A 88 18.14 -29.78 17.37
CA ARG A 88 18.12 -29.75 15.91
C ARG A 88 19.34 -28.99 15.39
N VAL A 89 20.05 -29.53 14.41
CA VAL A 89 21.14 -28.80 13.74
C VAL A 89 20.60 -28.02 12.54
N ILE A 90 20.87 -26.73 12.51
CA ILE A 90 20.55 -25.80 11.42
C ILE A 90 21.86 -25.34 10.80
N MET A 91 21.93 -25.33 9.47
CA MET A 91 23.07 -24.74 8.74
C MET A 91 22.62 -23.57 7.88
N ASP A 92 23.56 -22.73 7.45
CA ASP A 92 23.28 -21.74 6.42
C ASP A 92 23.25 -22.35 5.02
N LEU A 93 22.24 -21.95 4.26
CA LEU A 93 22.06 -22.26 2.85
C LEU A 93 22.23 -20.97 2.05
N VAL A 94 23.42 -20.81 1.47
CA VAL A 94 23.82 -19.62 0.68
C VAL A 94 23.70 -19.96 -0.80
N ILE A 95 22.65 -19.47 -1.46
CA ILE A 95 22.35 -19.84 -2.86
C ILE A 95 22.10 -18.64 -3.77
N ASN A 96 22.05 -17.42 -3.24
CA ASN A 96 22.02 -16.21 -4.05
C ASN A 96 23.37 -15.91 -4.71
N HIS A 97 24.48 -16.46 -4.19
CA HIS A 97 25.83 -16.22 -4.69
C HIS A 97 26.80 -17.34 -4.29
N THR A 98 27.99 -17.34 -4.90
CA THR A 98 29.17 -18.15 -4.53
C THR A 98 30.41 -17.26 -4.41
N SER A 99 31.59 -17.80 -4.09
CA SER A 99 32.86 -17.11 -4.37
C SER A 99 33.11 -16.98 -5.88
N LYS A 100 33.80 -15.91 -6.32
CA LYS A 100 34.27 -15.77 -7.72
C LYS A 100 35.23 -16.87 -8.17
N ASP A 101 35.99 -17.47 -7.25
CA ASP A 101 36.86 -18.61 -7.55
C ASP A 101 36.22 -19.96 -7.22
N SER A 102 34.88 -20.01 -7.13
CA SER A 102 34.11 -21.24 -6.94
C SER A 102 34.31 -22.23 -8.09
N GLU A 103 34.27 -23.52 -7.78
CA GLU A 103 34.25 -24.57 -8.82
C GLU A 103 33.05 -24.43 -9.77
N LEU A 104 31.93 -23.89 -9.26
CA LEU A 104 30.74 -23.64 -10.08
C LEU A 104 30.99 -22.55 -11.11
N VAL A 105 31.71 -21.48 -10.78
CA VAL A 105 32.06 -20.42 -11.75
C VAL A 105 32.95 -20.97 -12.87
N ALA A 106 33.86 -21.89 -12.53
CA ALA A 106 34.76 -22.51 -13.49
C ALA A 106 34.07 -23.54 -14.40
N ARG A 107 33.16 -24.36 -13.85
CA ARG A 107 32.49 -25.46 -14.58
C ARG A 107 31.21 -25.02 -15.28
N HIS A 108 30.49 -24.08 -14.68
CA HIS A 108 29.20 -23.56 -15.12
C HIS A 108 29.22 -22.03 -15.20
N PRO A 109 30.11 -21.44 -16.02
CA PRO A 109 30.19 -19.99 -16.18
C PRO A 109 28.88 -19.34 -16.62
N GLU A 110 27.96 -20.11 -17.21
CA GLU A 110 26.62 -19.73 -17.66
C GLU A 110 25.58 -19.63 -16.53
N TRP A 111 25.87 -20.10 -15.32
CA TRP A 111 24.95 -19.99 -14.16
C TRP A 111 25.00 -18.63 -13.47
N PHE A 112 25.94 -17.76 -13.85
CA PHE A 112 26.24 -16.53 -13.14
C PHE A 112 25.90 -15.30 -13.97
N THR A 113 25.42 -14.26 -13.28
CA THR A 113 25.13 -12.97 -13.89
C THR A 113 26.42 -12.36 -14.43
N ARG A 114 26.39 -11.89 -15.68
CA ARG A 114 27.53 -11.23 -16.34
C ARG A 114 27.21 -9.80 -16.72
N ASP A 115 28.20 -8.93 -16.62
CA ASP A 115 28.09 -7.56 -17.08
C ASP A 115 28.32 -7.44 -18.61
N VAL A 116 28.24 -6.23 -19.13
CA VAL A 116 28.42 -5.93 -20.56
C VAL A 116 29.82 -6.25 -21.09
N LYS A 117 30.81 -6.45 -20.22
CA LYS A 117 32.18 -6.87 -20.58
C LYS A 117 32.35 -8.38 -20.49
N GLY A 118 31.33 -9.10 -20.01
CA GLY A 118 31.35 -10.53 -19.78
C GLY A 118 31.92 -10.92 -18.41
N ASP A 119 32.21 -9.96 -17.52
CA ASP A 119 32.74 -10.22 -16.19
C ASP A 119 31.62 -10.65 -15.23
N VAL A 120 31.94 -11.50 -14.25
CA VAL A 120 30.97 -11.99 -13.27
C VAL A 120 30.57 -10.87 -12.30
N VAL A 121 29.26 -10.63 -12.19
CA VAL A 121 28.69 -9.58 -11.34
C VAL A 121 28.76 -9.99 -9.88
N SER A 122 29.08 -9.00 -9.04
CA SER A 122 29.06 -9.15 -7.59
C SER A 122 27.73 -8.69 -7.00
N PRO A 123 27.14 -9.47 -6.08
CA PRO A 123 25.93 -9.07 -5.36
C PRO A 123 26.19 -7.83 -4.48
N ARG A 124 25.12 -7.08 -4.23
CA ARG A 124 25.15 -5.84 -3.43
C ARG A 124 24.10 -5.83 -2.34
N ALA A 125 24.42 -5.31 -1.16
CA ALA A 125 23.43 -4.96 -0.14
C ALA A 125 23.17 -3.46 -0.16
N ILE A 126 21.92 -3.08 0.03
CA ILE A 126 21.47 -1.71 0.17
C ILE A 126 21.38 -1.42 1.68
N ASP A 127 22.01 -0.35 2.15
CA ASP A 127 21.92 0.06 3.56
C ASP A 127 20.44 0.37 3.90
N PRO A 128 19.85 -0.28 4.93
CA PRO A 128 18.46 -0.06 5.32
C PRO A 128 18.15 1.38 5.75
N ALA A 129 19.17 2.14 6.19
CA ALA A 129 19.05 3.52 6.61
C ALA A 129 19.39 4.53 5.50
N ASP A 130 20.06 4.10 4.41
CA ASP A 130 20.43 4.94 3.27
C ASP A 130 20.53 4.12 1.99
N ALA A 131 19.46 4.10 1.18
CA ALA A 131 19.42 3.28 -0.03
C ALA A 131 20.48 3.62 -1.10
N ARG A 132 21.22 4.73 -0.94
CA ARG A 132 22.37 5.11 -1.79
C ARG A 132 23.67 4.44 -1.36
N ARG A 133 23.78 4.01 -0.11
CA ARG A 133 24.93 3.22 0.36
C ARG A 133 24.73 1.78 -0.06
N GLN A 134 25.42 1.43 -1.13
CA GLN A 134 25.48 0.06 -1.62
C GLN A 134 26.82 -0.54 -1.20
N THR A 135 26.76 -1.61 -0.42
CA THR A 135 27.93 -2.44 -0.15
C THR A 135 27.98 -3.51 -1.23
N VAL A 136 28.88 -3.34 -2.20
CA VAL A 136 29.17 -4.37 -3.20
C VAL A 136 30.17 -5.36 -2.61
N TRP A 137 29.82 -6.64 -2.61
CA TRP A 137 30.69 -7.70 -2.12
C TRP A 137 31.55 -8.24 -3.27
N GLY A 138 32.66 -7.56 -3.52
CA GLY A 138 33.50 -7.77 -4.71
C GLY A 138 34.13 -9.16 -4.86
N ASP A 139 34.13 -9.98 -3.81
CA ASP A 139 34.62 -11.37 -3.80
C ASP A 139 33.56 -12.41 -4.19
N LEU A 140 32.29 -12.01 -4.22
CA LEU A 140 31.15 -12.89 -4.49
C LEU A 140 30.72 -12.83 -5.97
N ALA A 141 30.18 -13.94 -6.45
CA ALA A 141 29.63 -14.15 -7.79
C ALA A 141 28.12 -14.43 -7.71
N GLU A 142 27.30 -13.58 -8.32
CA GLU A 142 25.83 -13.67 -8.26
C GLU A 142 25.26 -14.74 -9.21
N LEU A 143 24.40 -15.62 -8.68
CA LEU A 143 23.74 -16.69 -9.44
C LEU A 143 22.52 -16.13 -10.21
N GLU A 144 22.35 -16.54 -11.48
CA GLU A 144 21.25 -16.08 -12.34
C GLU A 144 20.13 -17.13 -12.43
N TYR A 145 19.08 -16.94 -11.63
CA TYR A 145 17.89 -17.79 -11.62
C TYR A 145 16.92 -17.45 -12.76
N ARG A 146 17.37 -17.57 -14.02
CA ARG A 146 16.52 -17.39 -15.21
C ARG A 146 16.69 -18.55 -16.21
N PRO A 147 15.67 -18.81 -17.05
CA PRO A 147 15.81 -19.80 -18.13
C PRO A 147 16.93 -19.42 -19.11
N PRO A 148 17.62 -20.42 -19.72
CA PRO A 148 17.39 -21.86 -19.59
C PRO A 148 18.11 -22.56 -18.43
N GLN A 149 19.08 -21.93 -17.75
CA GLN A 149 19.96 -22.59 -16.76
C GLN A 149 19.32 -22.81 -15.39
N GLN A 150 18.23 -22.09 -15.07
CA GLN A 150 17.55 -22.16 -13.77
C GLN A 150 17.29 -23.59 -13.28
N SER A 151 16.84 -24.50 -14.15
CA SER A 151 16.55 -25.90 -13.76
C SER A 151 17.80 -26.67 -13.32
N GLN A 152 18.96 -26.36 -13.91
CA GLN A 152 20.24 -26.98 -13.54
C GLN A 152 20.74 -26.46 -12.19
N ILE A 153 20.66 -25.14 -11.98
CA ILE A 153 21.02 -24.49 -10.72
C ILE A 153 20.13 -25.04 -9.58
N VAL A 154 18.82 -25.08 -9.80
CA VAL A 154 17.85 -25.63 -8.85
C VAL A 154 18.16 -27.11 -8.56
N GLY A 155 18.43 -27.92 -9.59
CA GLY A 155 18.80 -29.33 -9.43
C GLY A 155 20.03 -29.54 -8.54
N TYR A 156 21.07 -28.73 -8.74
CA TYR A 156 22.28 -28.79 -7.91
C TYR A 156 22.00 -28.49 -6.43
N PHE A 157 21.26 -27.41 -6.14
CA PHE A 157 20.94 -27.05 -4.77
C PHE A 157 19.91 -27.98 -4.13
N GLN A 158 19.05 -28.63 -4.92
CA GLN A 158 18.17 -29.69 -4.43
C GLN A 158 18.99 -30.90 -3.97
N GLU A 159 20.00 -31.30 -4.73
CA GLU A 159 20.94 -32.37 -4.32
C GLU A 159 21.69 -31.97 -3.06
N LEU A 160 22.16 -30.72 -2.97
CA LEU A 160 22.86 -30.21 -1.79
C LEU A 160 21.99 -30.27 -0.53
N ALA A 161 20.75 -29.79 -0.62
CA ALA A 161 19.81 -29.84 0.49
C ALA A 161 19.53 -31.28 0.93
N ARG A 162 19.32 -32.21 -0.02
CA ARG A 162 19.11 -33.64 0.28
C ARG A 162 20.34 -34.28 0.91
N HIS A 163 21.54 -33.91 0.46
CA HIS A 163 22.81 -34.39 1.02
C HIS A 163 22.91 -34.07 2.51
N TYR A 164 22.77 -32.79 2.87
CA TYR A 164 22.88 -32.35 4.26
C TYR A 164 21.73 -32.85 5.15
N VAL A 165 20.50 -32.93 4.63
CA VAL A 165 19.42 -33.63 5.34
C VAL A 165 19.81 -35.09 5.62
N GLY A 166 20.40 -35.77 4.64
CA GLY A 166 20.91 -37.14 4.77
C GLY A 166 22.05 -37.28 5.79
N LEU A 167 22.83 -36.24 6.04
CA LEU A 167 23.84 -36.20 7.12
C LEU A 167 23.23 -35.98 8.51
N GLY A 168 21.97 -35.56 8.60
CA GLY A 168 21.27 -35.28 9.86
C GLY A 168 21.08 -33.80 10.15
N PHE A 169 21.25 -32.91 9.18
CA PHE A 169 20.82 -31.52 9.36
C PHE A 169 19.29 -31.44 9.36
N GLY A 170 18.73 -30.85 10.41
CA GLY A 170 17.29 -30.73 10.61
C GLY A 170 16.73 -29.39 10.17
N GLY A 171 17.54 -28.47 9.62
CA GLY A 171 17.03 -27.24 9.04
C GLY A 171 18.08 -26.36 8.37
N PHE A 172 17.58 -25.32 7.70
CA PHE A 172 18.36 -24.35 6.97
C PHE A 172 17.99 -22.92 7.34
N ARG A 173 18.96 -22.06 7.65
CA ARG A 173 18.79 -20.61 7.53
C ARG A 173 19.10 -20.25 6.08
N CYS A 174 18.17 -19.58 5.42
CA CYS A 174 18.27 -19.24 4.00
C CYS A 174 18.77 -17.81 3.88
N ASP A 175 20.03 -17.67 3.48
CA ASP A 175 20.74 -16.40 3.42
C ASP A 175 20.12 -15.46 2.38
N ALA A 176 19.87 -14.20 2.78
CA ALA A 176 19.25 -13.18 1.95
C ALA A 176 18.08 -13.72 1.11
N ALA A 177 17.17 -14.48 1.74
CA ALA A 177 16.13 -15.25 1.04
C ALA A 177 15.31 -14.42 0.04
N TYR A 178 15.09 -13.14 0.35
CA TYR A 178 14.38 -12.17 -0.49
C TYR A 178 15.08 -11.85 -1.83
N LYS A 179 16.32 -12.29 -2.05
CA LYS A 179 17.07 -12.12 -3.31
C LYS A 179 16.95 -13.31 -4.26
N VAL A 180 16.31 -14.39 -3.84
CA VAL A 180 16.12 -15.61 -4.65
C VAL A 180 14.63 -15.77 -4.93
N PRO A 181 14.22 -16.15 -6.16
CA PRO A 181 12.81 -16.30 -6.50
C PRO A 181 12.06 -17.32 -5.62
N ALA A 182 10.80 -17.05 -5.33
CA ALA A 182 10.00 -17.87 -4.42
C ALA A 182 9.78 -19.30 -4.93
N GLU A 183 9.67 -19.49 -6.25
CA GLU A 183 9.54 -20.79 -6.89
C GLU A 183 10.80 -21.66 -6.76
N VAL A 184 11.99 -21.02 -6.71
CA VAL A 184 13.25 -21.71 -6.44
C VAL A 184 13.24 -22.25 -5.02
N TRP A 185 12.85 -21.41 -4.05
CA TRP A 185 12.71 -21.82 -2.66
C TRP A 185 11.70 -22.95 -2.49
N ARG A 186 10.51 -22.83 -3.07
CA ARG A 186 9.48 -23.89 -3.04
C ARG A 186 10.05 -25.22 -3.52
N SER A 187 10.74 -25.21 -4.65
CA SER A 187 11.36 -26.41 -5.24
C SER A 187 12.43 -27.03 -4.34
N LEU A 188 13.19 -26.22 -3.58
CA LEU A 188 14.20 -26.70 -2.63
C LEU A 188 13.58 -27.25 -1.35
N VAL A 189 12.58 -26.53 -0.82
CA VAL A 189 11.81 -26.93 0.37
C VAL A 189 11.13 -28.28 0.12
N ASP A 190 10.42 -28.42 -1.00
CA ASP A 190 9.72 -29.66 -1.36
C ASP A 190 10.70 -30.83 -1.50
N SER A 191 11.85 -30.59 -2.15
CA SER A 191 12.90 -31.60 -2.31
C SER A 191 13.48 -32.08 -0.98
N ALA A 192 13.74 -31.15 -0.04
CA ALA A 192 14.28 -31.49 1.26
C ALA A 192 13.22 -32.17 2.15
N LYS A 193 11.98 -31.66 2.15
CA LYS A 193 10.85 -32.24 2.91
C LYS A 193 10.44 -33.62 2.38
N ALA A 194 10.67 -33.92 1.10
CA ALA A 194 10.49 -35.26 0.54
C ALA A 194 11.46 -36.30 1.15
N VAL A 195 12.66 -35.89 1.55
CA VAL A 195 13.63 -36.76 2.25
C VAL A 195 13.31 -36.85 3.75
N SER A 196 12.99 -35.71 4.38
CA SER A 196 12.62 -35.64 5.79
C SER A 196 11.54 -34.58 6.00
N PRO A 197 10.27 -34.98 6.23
CA PRO A 197 9.16 -34.02 6.36
C PRO A 197 9.31 -33.03 7.52
N ASN A 198 10.16 -33.36 8.50
CA ASN A 198 10.39 -32.56 9.68
C ASN A 198 11.45 -31.48 9.49
N VAL A 199 12.16 -31.41 8.35
CA VAL A 199 13.16 -30.36 8.08
C VAL A 199 12.51 -28.99 8.03
N ILE A 200 13.20 -27.97 8.55
CA ILE A 200 12.70 -26.59 8.58
C ILE A 200 13.53 -25.64 7.73
N PHE A 201 12.90 -24.62 7.17
CA PHE A 201 13.53 -23.53 6.45
C PHE A 201 13.21 -22.20 7.11
N CYS A 202 14.24 -21.47 7.52
CA CYS A 202 14.14 -20.15 8.16
C CYS A 202 14.62 -19.09 7.16
N ALA A 203 13.73 -18.28 6.61
CA ALA A 203 14.07 -17.25 5.63
C ALA A 203 14.65 -16.01 6.32
N GLU A 204 15.87 -15.63 5.96
CA GLU A 204 16.39 -14.34 6.34
C GLU A 204 15.73 -13.21 5.53
N THR A 205 14.93 -12.40 6.21
CA THR A 205 14.17 -11.28 5.65
C THR A 205 14.62 -9.91 6.18
N LEU A 206 15.78 -9.87 6.85
CA LEU A 206 16.30 -8.65 7.46
C LEU A 206 16.66 -7.61 6.39
N GLY A 207 16.15 -6.38 6.56
CA GLY A 207 16.36 -5.29 5.60
C GLY A 207 15.62 -5.46 4.26
N ALA A 208 14.80 -6.50 4.10
CA ALA A 208 14.05 -6.73 2.87
C ALA A 208 12.87 -5.75 2.71
N PRO A 209 12.63 -5.20 1.51
CA PRO A 209 11.39 -4.50 1.21
C PRO A 209 10.16 -5.37 1.48
N LYS A 210 9.04 -4.78 1.96
CA LYS A 210 7.84 -5.56 2.29
C LYS A 210 7.33 -6.42 1.13
N GLY A 211 7.35 -5.87 -0.09
CA GLY A 211 6.91 -6.59 -1.29
C GLY A 211 7.70 -7.87 -1.57
N THR A 212 9.01 -7.88 -1.32
CA THR A 212 9.84 -9.08 -1.51
C THR A 212 9.60 -10.12 -0.43
N VAL A 213 9.22 -9.72 0.79
CA VAL A 213 8.82 -10.67 1.85
C VAL A 213 7.47 -11.32 1.51
N PHE A 214 6.49 -10.54 1.04
CA PHE A 214 5.20 -11.08 0.60
C PHE A 214 5.33 -12.07 -0.57
N ALA A 215 6.29 -11.85 -1.47
CA ALA A 215 6.55 -12.79 -2.56
C ALA A 215 6.99 -14.18 -2.07
N LEU A 216 7.54 -14.29 -0.85
CA LEU A 216 7.94 -15.57 -0.24
C LEU A 216 6.78 -16.33 0.43
N ALA A 217 5.54 -15.79 0.43
CA ALA A 217 4.42 -16.38 1.17
C ALA A 217 4.18 -17.85 0.83
N ASP A 218 4.27 -18.19 -0.45
CA ASP A 218 4.03 -19.55 -0.95
C ASP A 218 5.33 -20.33 -1.18
N ALA A 219 6.47 -19.89 -0.62
CA ALA A 219 7.77 -20.55 -0.80
C ALA A 219 7.97 -21.75 0.16
N GLY A 220 7.08 -21.93 1.14
CA GLY A 220 7.12 -23.05 2.08
C GLY A 220 8.06 -22.89 3.28
N PHE A 221 8.49 -21.66 3.57
CA PHE A 221 9.29 -21.34 4.75
C PHE A 221 8.52 -21.61 6.05
N ASP A 222 9.21 -22.19 7.03
CA ASP A 222 8.65 -22.49 8.34
C ASP A 222 8.82 -21.31 9.32
N TYR A 223 9.81 -20.43 9.08
CA TYR A 223 10.06 -19.24 9.89
C TYR A 223 10.61 -18.07 9.07
N LEU A 224 10.37 -16.83 9.54
CA LEU A 224 10.94 -15.58 9.03
C LEU A 224 11.67 -14.81 10.13
N PHE A 225 12.75 -14.10 9.81
CA PHE A 225 13.42 -13.21 10.78
C PHE A 225 12.73 -11.84 10.86
N ASN A 226 12.42 -11.38 12.08
CA ASN A 226 11.83 -10.05 12.29
C ASN A 226 12.86 -9.03 12.80
N SER A 227 12.43 -7.76 12.85
CA SER A 227 13.30 -6.63 13.18
C SER A 227 13.27 -6.21 14.65
N VAL A 228 12.93 -7.11 15.58
CA VAL A 228 12.73 -6.77 17.01
C VAL A 228 13.93 -6.08 17.68
N LYS A 229 15.16 -6.43 17.27
CA LYS A 229 16.40 -5.83 17.81
C LYS A 229 16.41 -4.30 17.73
N TRP A 230 15.88 -3.74 16.64
CA TRP A 230 16.00 -2.31 16.35
C TRP A 230 14.81 -1.49 16.88
N TRP A 231 13.87 -2.13 17.57
CA TRP A 231 12.69 -1.44 18.06
C TRP A 231 13.00 -0.54 19.26
N ASP A 232 12.47 0.67 19.21
CA ASP A 232 12.63 1.73 20.21
C ASP A 232 11.65 1.60 21.39
N PHE A 233 10.81 0.57 21.35
CA PHE A 233 9.70 0.28 22.27
C PHE A 233 8.55 1.30 22.24
N GLU A 234 8.47 2.16 21.22
CA GLU A 234 7.43 3.18 21.10
C GLU A 234 6.78 3.22 19.71
N SER A 235 7.57 3.06 18.66
CA SER A 235 7.12 3.22 17.29
C SER A 235 6.21 2.07 16.84
N PRO A 236 5.14 2.33 16.07
CA PRO A 236 4.21 1.28 15.67
C PRO A 236 4.79 0.28 14.66
N TRP A 237 5.92 0.61 14.01
CA TRP A 237 6.43 -0.12 12.85
C TRP A 237 6.74 -1.60 13.12
N LEU A 238 7.17 -1.98 14.34
CA LEU A 238 7.48 -3.37 14.65
C LEU A 238 6.20 -4.20 14.71
N LEU A 239 5.14 -3.67 15.34
CA LEU A 239 3.84 -4.32 15.40
C LEU A 239 3.18 -4.33 14.01
N GLU A 240 3.31 -3.26 13.22
CA GLU A 240 2.83 -3.25 11.83
C GLU A 240 3.57 -4.27 10.94
N GLN A 241 4.89 -4.43 11.13
CA GLN A 241 5.69 -5.45 10.42
C GLN A 241 5.25 -6.84 10.85
N TYR A 242 5.07 -7.05 12.15
CA TYR A 242 4.64 -8.32 12.73
C TYR A 242 3.24 -8.71 12.23
N ASP A 243 2.25 -7.82 12.32
CA ASP A 243 0.88 -8.06 11.86
C ASP A 243 0.82 -8.37 10.36
N ALA A 244 1.63 -7.69 9.56
CA ALA A 244 1.74 -7.93 8.13
C ALA A 244 2.32 -9.31 7.78
N PHE A 245 3.28 -9.83 8.56
CA PHE A 245 4.05 -11.02 8.21
C PHE A 245 3.67 -12.28 9.00
N ARG A 246 2.97 -12.15 10.14
CA ARG A 246 2.61 -13.31 10.98
C ARG A 246 1.73 -14.34 10.27
N HIS A 247 1.03 -13.92 9.23
CA HIS A 247 0.18 -14.78 8.39
C HIS A 247 0.97 -15.53 7.31
N ILE A 248 2.24 -15.19 7.09
CA ILE A 248 3.13 -15.92 6.17
C ILE A 248 3.77 -17.10 6.89
N ALA A 249 4.57 -16.82 7.92
CA ALA A 249 5.20 -17.84 8.75
C ALA A 249 5.62 -17.25 10.11
N PRO A 250 5.76 -18.09 11.15
CA PRO A 250 6.25 -17.67 12.45
C PRO A 250 7.57 -16.89 12.43
N SER A 251 7.67 -15.91 13.31
CA SER A 251 8.79 -14.98 13.38
C SER A 251 9.88 -15.42 14.34
N ILE A 252 11.14 -15.20 13.98
CA ILE A 252 12.33 -15.36 14.84
C ILE A 252 12.86 -13.96 15.18
N GLY A 253 12.94 -13.67 16.47
CA GLY A 253 13.59 -12.47 17.01
C GLY A 253 15.00 -12.76 17.55
N PHE A 254 15.81 -11.73 17.73
CA PHE A 254 17.15 -11.85 18.33
C PHE A 254 17.57 -10.54 19.03
N PRO A 255 18.38 -10.61 20.10
CA PRO A 255 18.95 -9.41 20.73
C PRO A 255 20.15 -8.84 19.96
N GLU A 256 20.91 -9.71 19.28
CA GLU A 256 22.01 -9.41 18.36
C GLU A 256 22.19 -10.61 17.41
N SER A 257 22.81 -10.39 16.27
CA SER A 257 23.21 -11.43 15.30
C SER A 257 24.66 -11.24 14.87
N HIS A 258 25.16 -12.14 14.03
CA HIS A 258 26.52 -12.05 13.49
C HIS A 258 26.73 -10.86 12.54
N ASP A 259 25.67 -10.35 11.92
CA ASP A 259 25.69 -9.17 11.05
C ASP A 259 25.60 -7.84 11.82
N THR A 260 25.32 -7.90 13.12
CA THR A 260 25.17 -6.71 13.95
C THR A 260 26.39 -6.46 14.83
N LYS A 261 26.60 -5.20 15.21
CA LYS A 261 27.54 -4.87 16.28
C LYS A 261 27.11 -5.61 17.55
N ARG A 262 28.10 -6.05 18.34
CA ARG A 262 27.88 -6.61 19.67
C ARG A 262 27.17 -5.57 20.54
N LEU A 263 26.13 -5.96 21.27
CA LEU A 263 25.30 -5.08 22.09
C LEU A 263 26.14 -4.30 23.12
N VAL A 264 27.17 -4.92 23.72
CA VAL A 264 28.12 -4.26 24.62
C VAL A 264 28.82 -3.06 23.97
N THR A 265 29.19 -3.18 22.69
CA THR A 265 29.86 -2.12 21.93
C THR A 265 28.90 -0.97 21.66
N GLU A 266 27.64 -1.28 21.36
CA GLU A 266 26.59 -0.27 21.18
C GLU A 266 26.29 0.48 22.49
N LEU A 267 26.16 -0.25 23.60
CA LEU A 267 25.88 0.31 24.92
C LEU A 267 27.02 1.22 25.41
N LEU A 268 28.27 0.76 25.30
CA LEU A 268 29.44 1.57 25.66
C LEU A 268 29.53 2.83 24.80
N ALA A 269 29.27 2.73 23.50
CA ALA A 269 29.26 3.89 22.60
C ALA A 269 28.13 4.89 22.95
N SER A 270 27.02 4.41 23.51
CA SER A 270 25.92 5.25 24.00
C SER A 270 26.14 5.84 25.41
N GLY A 271 27.30 5.57 26.04
CA GLY A 271 27.67 6.12 27.36
C GLY A 271 27.16 5.31 28.56
N VAL A 272 26.68 4.09 28.36
CA VAL A 272 26.28 3.20 29.46
C VAL A 272 27.53 2.71 30.20
N SER A 273 27.55 2.86 31.53
CA SER A 273 28.67 2.42 32.36
C SER A 273 28.76 0.89 32.45
N GLU A 274 29.96 0.33 32.59
CA GLU A 274 30.23 -1.12 32.73
C GLU A 274 29.29 -1.84 33.71
N SER A 275 29.06 -1.25 34.90
CA SER A 275 28.18 -1.82 35.95
C SER A 275 26.71 -1.93 35.54
N ARG A 276 26.32 -1.34 34.41
CA ARG A 276 24.94 -1.22 33.93
C ARG A 276 24.68 -2.01 32.66
N ILE A 277 25.68 -2.69 32.10
CA ILE A 277 25.58 -3.43 30.83
C ILE A 277 24.74 -4.72 30.97
N GLU A 278 24.96 -5.51 32.03
CA GLU A 278 24.25 -6.80 32.21
C GLU A 278 22.71 -6.66 32.20
N PRO A 279 22.10 -5.68 32.90
CA PRO A 279 20.65 -5.46 32.82
C PRO A 279 20.11 -5.25 31.39
N HIS A 280 20.83 -4.56 30.51
CA HIS A 280 20.42 -4.36 29.12
C HIS A 280 20.43 -5.68 28.34
N TYR A 281 21.42 -6.55 28.59
CA TYR A 281 21.47 -7.88 27.99
C TYR A 281 20.28 -8.75 28.44
N ARG A 282 19.94 -8.69 29.73
CA ARG A 282 18.77 -9.39 30.27
C ARG A 282 17.48 -8.90 29.61
N GLN A 283 17.30 -7.59 29.48
CA GLN A 283 16.16 -6.98 28.82
C GLN A 283 16.04 -7.43 27.37
N ALA A 284 17.13 -7.29 26.60
CA ALA A 284 17.14 -7.59 25.18
C ALA A 284 16.77 -9.05 24.88
N TYR A 285 17.34 -10.01 25.64
CA TYR A 285 17.03 -11.43 25.43
C TYR A 285 15.62 -11.80 25.88
N ALA A 286 15.20 -11.35 27.07
CA ALA A 286 13.86 -11.63 27.58
C ALA A 286 12.78 -11.04 26.66
N PHE A 287 12.99 -9.82 26.16
CA PHE A 287 12.06 -9.19 25.23
C PHE A 287 12.01 -9.92 23.88
N ALA A 288 13.16 -10.21 23.26
CA ALA A 288 13.19 -10.94 21.98
C ALA A 288 12.50 -12.32 22.08
N ALA A 289 12.71 -13.04 23.19
CA ALA A 289 12.10 -14.33 23.47
C ALA A 289 10.58 -14.26 23.72
N ALA A 290 10.09 -13.18 24.33
CA ALA A 290 8.67 -12.96 24.59
C ALA A 290 7.92 -12.38 23.38
N TYR A 291 8.57 -11.55 22.56
CA TYR A 291 7.94 -10.88 21.42
C TYR A 291 7.70 -11.83 20.24
N SER A 292 8.64 -12.73 19.94
CA SER A 292 8.61 -13.55 18.72
C SER A 292 8.29 -15.02 19.03
N THR A 293 7.85 -15.80 18.06
CA THR A 293 7.63 -17.26 18.24
C THR A 293 8.94 -18.01 18.38
N GLY A 294 9.92 -17.70 17.55
CA GLY A 294 11.29 -18.18 17.65
C GLY A 294 12.23 -17.14 18.27
N VAL A 295 13.35 -17.58 18.84
CA VAL A 295 14.44 -16.70 19.29
C VAL A 295 15.78 -17.25 18.85
N LEU A 296 16.66 -16.39 18.35
CA LEU A 296 18.06 -16.70 18.03
C LEU A 296 19.00 -15.90 18.94
N MET A 297 20.06 -16.54 19.43
CA MET A 297 21.11 -15.89 20.19
C MET A 297 22.49 -16.39 19.77
N PRO A 298 23.44 -15.51 19.43
CA PRO A 298 24.79 -15.92 19.10
C PRO A 298 25.68 -16.14 20.32
N MET A 299 26.62 -17.07 20.15
CA MET A 299 27.67 -17.36 21.12
C MET A 299 28.38 -16.07 21.56
N GLY A 300 28.66 -16.00 22.86
CA GLY A 300 29.33 -14.87 23.50
C GLY A 300 28.36 -13.81 24.02
N PHE A 301 27.10 -13.78 23.55
CA PHE A 301 26.09 -12.87 24.10
C PHE A 301 25.90 -13.11 25.59
N GLU A 302 25.83 -14.38 25.99
CA GLU A 302 25.68 -14.83 27.38
C GLU A 302 26.85 -14.40 28.28
N TYR A 303 27.97 -13.97 27.70
CA TYR A 303 29.19 -13.57 28.40
C TYR A 303 29.54 -12.08 28.27
N GLY A 304 28.77 -11.32 27.47
CA GLY A 304 29.07 -9.91 27.19
C GLY A 304 30.34 -9.73 26.35
N TRP A 305 30.66 -10.67 25.47
CA TRP A 305 31.81 -10.56 24.56
C TRP A 305 31.66 -9.38 23.60
N SER A 306 32.76 -8.64 23.43
CA SER A 306 32.82 -7.38 22.68
C SER A 306 33.41 -7.52 21.29
N GLN A 307 34.16 -8.60 21.02
CA GLN A 307 34.70 -8.88 19.70
C GLN A 307 33.58 -9.20 18.71
N PRO A 308 33.59 -8.57 17.51
CA PRO A 308 32.66 -8.91 16.45
C PRO A 308 32.78 -10.37 16.02
N LEU A 309 31.66 -10.96 15.59
CA LEU A 309 31.65 -12.28 14.98
C LEU A 309 32.15 -12.18 13.54
N SER A 310 33.46 -12.27 13.35
CA SER A 310 34.08 -12.11 12.03
C SER A 310 33.84 -13.32 11.14
N VAL A 311 33.19 -13.10 10.00
CA VAL A 311 33.03 -14.09 8.91
C VAL A 311 34.27 -14.17 8.01
N VAL A 312 35.21 -13.24 8.12
CA VAL A 312 36.47 -13.18 7.36
C VAL A 312 37.63 -13.60 8.28
N PRO A 313 38.74 -14.18 7.76
CA PRO A 313 39.82 -14.65 8.61
C PRO A 313 40.54 -13.49 9.32
N ILE A 314 40.44 -13.43 10.64
CA ILE A 314 41.37 -12.71 11.51
C ILE A 314 42.11 -13.75 12.37
N ARG A 315 43.38 -13.47 12.65
CA ARG A 315 44.30 -14.35 13.38
C ARG A 315 44.03 -14.31 14.88
N ASP A 316 43.96 -15.51 15.49
CA ASP A 316 43.91 -15.81 16.93
C ASP A 316 42.67 -15.35 17.70
N ASP A 317 41.48 -15.85 17.32
CA ASP A 317 40.23 -15.69 18.07
C ASP A 317 40.21 -16.53 19.37
N LYS A 318 41.02 -16.17 20.35
CA LYS A 318 40.91 -16.76 21.70
C LYS A 318 39.62 -16.24 22.36
N PRO A 319 38.84 -17.11 23.04
CA PRO A 319 37.65 -16.69 23.77
C PRO A 319 37.94 -15.51 24.72
N GLU A 320 37.15 -14.44 24.60
CA GLU A 320 37.28 -13.27 25.47
C GLU A 320 36.99 -13.64 26.94
N ARG A 321 37.55 -12.86 27.87
CA ARG A 321 37.18 -12.98 29.28
C ARG A 321 35.70 -12.62 29.44
N LYS A 322 34.95 -13.48 30.15
CA LYS A 322 33.55 -13.23 30.49
C LYS A 322 33.40 -11.94 31.30
N ARG A 323 32.51 -11.04 30.89
CA ARG A 323 32.10 -9.85 31.68
C ARG A 323 31.10 -10.24 32.76
N PHE A 324 30.19 -11.13 32.41
CA PHE A 324 29.15 -11.73 33.25
C PHE A 324 28.83 -13.13 32.72
N ASP A 325 27.89 -13.85 33.34
CA ASP A 325 27.41 -15.15 32.87
C ASP A 325 25.88 -15.21 32.99
N LEU A 326 25.20 -15.06 31.85
CA LEU A 326 23.74 -15.08 31.76
C LEU A 326 23.17 -16.47 31.49
N SER A 327 23.99 -17.53 31.47
CA SER A 327 23.53 -18.88 31.09
C SER A 327 22.34 -19.35 31.94
N GLY A 328 22.35 -19.07 33.25
CA GLY A 328 21.24 -19.39 34.14
C GLY A 328 19.96 -18.59 33.86
N PHE A 329 20.10 -17.29 33.59
CA PHE A 329 18.96 -16.43 33.23
C PHE A 329 18.34 -16.83 31.88
N ILE A 330 19.18 -17.12 30.89
CA ILE A 330 18.76 -17.60 29.57
C ILE A 330 17.98 -18.92 29.70
N ALA A 331 18.46 -19.84 30.56
CA ALA A 331 17.75 -21.08 30.85
C ALA A 331 16.35 -20.83 31.44
N GLU A 332 16.21 -19.86 32.34
CA GLU A 332 14.91 -19.48 32.92
C GLU A 332 13.98 -18.83 31.88
N VAL A 333 14.49 -17.92 31.02
CA VAL A 333 13.72 -17.32 29.92
C VAL A 333 13.24 -18.40 28.94
N ASN A 334 14.10 -19.35 28.56
CA ASN A 334 13.74 -20.42 27.64
C ASN A 334 12.75 -21.40 28.27
N ALA A 335 12.86 -21.67 29.58
CA ALA A 335 11.89 -22.48 30.31
C ALA A 335 10.51 -21.78 30.38
N MET A 336 10.49 -20.46 30.63
CA MET A 336 9.27 -19.64 30.57
C MET A 336 8.66 -19.71 29.17
N LYS A 337 9.44 -19.43 28.13
CA LYS A 337 8.97 -19.48 26.73
C LYS A 337 8.33 -20.82 26.42
N ARG A 338 9.00 -21.94 26.75
CA ARG A 338 8.47 -23.30 26.54
C ARG A 338 7.13 -23.55 27.26
N ALA A 339 6.94 -22.98 28.45
CA ALA A 339 5.77 -23.23 29.28
C ALA A 339 4.52 -22.44 28.86
N ILE A 340 4.67 -21.42 28.02
CA ILE A 340 3.61 -20.47 27.70
C ILE A 340 3.18 -20.62 26.22
N PRO A 341 1.98 -21.17 25.96
CA PRO A 341 1.47 -21.37 24.59
C PRO A 341 1.52 -20.11 23.73
N ALA A 342 1.03 -18.97 24.22
CA ALA A 342 1.03 -17.70 23.48
C ALA A 342 2.43 -17.21 23.06
N LEU A 343 3.52 -17.74 23.62
CA LEU A 343 4.89 -17.43 23.21
C LEU A 343 5.47 -18.42 22.18
N ASN A 344 4.76 -19.50 21.84
CA ASN A 344 5.21 -20.55 20.92
C ASN A 344 4.40 -20.61 19.62
N GLU A 345 3.44 -19.73 19.45
CA GLU A 345 2.68 -19.56 18.21
C GLU A 345 2.49 -18.09 17.89
N GLU A 346 2.25 -17.79 16.61
CA GLU A 346 1.86 -16.46 16.20
C GLU A 346 0.42 -16.17 16.59
N GLY A 347 0.14 -14.92 16.88
CA GLY A 347 -1.21 -14.46 17.13
C GLY A 347 -1.27 -12.94 17.30
N PRO A 348 -2.45 -12.38 17.58
CA PRO A 348 -2.59 -10.94 17.75
C PRO A 348 -1.68 -10.36 18.84
N GLN A 349 -0.98 -9.27 18.51
CA GLN A 349 -0.20 -8.47 19.45
C GLN A 349 -0.68 -7.02 19.43
N ARG A 350 -0.75 -6.39 20.61
CA ARG A 350 -1.21 -5.00 20.76
C ARG A 350 -0.36 -4.26 21.76
N LEU A 351 -0.01 -3.02 21.43
CA LEU A 351 0.60 -2.09 22.36
C LEU A 351 -0.49 -1.46 23.23
N LEU A 352 -0.38 -1.63 24.55
CA LEU A 352 -1.32 -1.11 25.54
C LEU A 352 -0.84 0.20 26.18
N SER A 353 0.46 0.50 26.09
CA SER A 353 1.07 1.71 26.65
C SER A 353 1.17 2.84 25.61
N ASP A 354 0.89 4.08 26.03
CA ASP A 354 1.05 5.27 25.20
C ASP A 354 2.52 5.61 24.91
N GLN A 355 2.75 6.39 23.84
CA GLN A 355 4.08 6.92 23.51
C GLN A 355 4.66 7.78 24.65
N GLY A 356 5.97 7.69 24.86
CA GLY A 356 6.68 8.36 25.95
C GLY A 356 6.51 7.70 27.32
N ASN A 357 5.70 6.63 27.45
CA ASN A 357 5.65 5.86 28.68
C ASN A 357 6.93 5.03 28.84
N SER A 358 7.61 5.25 29.96
CA SER A 358 8.78 4.46 30.35
C SER A 358 8.48 3.00 30.71
N LEU A 359 7.21 2.68 30.99
CA LEU A 359 6.73 1.30 31.16
C LEU A 359 5.89 0.92 29.94
N VAL A 360 6.47 0.07 29.10
CA VAL A 360 5.81 -0.45 27.90
C VAL A 360 4.98 -1.65 28.30
N ALA A 361 3.78 -1.76 27.76
CA ALA A 361 2.91 -2.91 27.97
C ALA A 361 2.43 -3.43 26.62
N LEU A 362 2.68 -4.71 26.35
CA LEU A 362 2.19 -5.42 25.17
C LEU A 362 1.25 -6.54 25.60
N GLU A 363 0.13 -6.68 24.92
CA GLU A 363 -0.71 -7.86 24.96
C GLU A 363 -0.31 -8.77 23.79
N ARG A 364 -0.14 -10.06 24.06
CA ARG A 364 0.01 -11.11 23.05
C ARG A 364 -0.94 -12.25 23.38
N GLN A 365 -1.63 -12.78 22.37
CA GLN A 365 -2.55 -13.89 22.53
C GLN A 365 -2.32 -14.95 21.44
N THR A 366 -2.78 -16.17 21.71
CA THR A 366 -2.93 -17.22 20.70
C THR A 366 -3.94 -16.80 19.65
N GLU A 367 -3.86 -17.37 18.45
CA GLU A 367 -4.83 -17.07 17.38
C GLU A 367 -6.26 -17.43 17.80
N SER A 368 -6.41 -18.53 18.56
CA SER A 368 -7.70 -18.94 19.14
C SER A 368 -8.21 -18.01 20.26
N GLY A 369 -7.33 -17.20 20.85
CA GLY A 369 -7.61 -16.40 22.05
C GLY A 369 -7.63 -17.17 23.37
N ASP A 370 -7.38 -18.48 23.37
CA ASP A 370 -7.41 -19.35 24.56
C ASP A 370 -6.29 -19.06 25.57
N ASP A 371 -5.17 -18.51 25.13
CA ASP A 371 -4.04 -18.15 25.98
C ASP A 371 -3.58 -16.73 25.69
N ARG A 372 -3.34 -15.97 26.76
CA ARG A 372 -2.98 -14.56 26.66
C ARG A 372 -1.91 -14.20 27.67
N VAL A 373 -0.99 -13.37 27.24
CA VAL A 373 0.10 -12.82 28.05
C VAL A 373 0.22 -11.32 27.90
N PHE A 374 0.67 -10.70 28.98
CA PHE A 374 1.04 -9.30 29.03
C PHE A 374 2.55 -9.20 29.25
N ILE A 375 3.25 -8.54 28.35
CA ILE A 375 4.68 -8.31 28.40
C ILE A 375 4.90 -6.86 28.82
N LEU A 376 5.47 -6.66 30.01
CA LEU A 376 5.78 -5.35 30.54
C LEU A 376 7.29 -5.11 30.45
N VAL A 377 7.70 -3.96 29.90
CA VAL A 377 9.12 -3.61 29.73
C VAL A 377 9.38 -2.26 30.37
N ASN A 378 10.22 -2.21 31.41
CA ASN A 378 10.66 -0.95 31.99
C ASN A 378 11.90 -0.44 31.24
N ARG A 379 11.76 0.64 30.48
CA ARG A 379 12.85 1.24 29.70
C ARG A 379 13.79 2.10 30.53
N HIS A 380 13.39 2.46 31.76
CA HIS A 380 14.20 3.34 32.58
C HIS A 380 15.43 2.61 33.12
N GLY A 381 16.59 3.26 32.99
CA GLY A 381 17.85 2.71 33.49
C GLY A 381 17.88 2.65 35.02
N SER A 382 17.39 3.66 35.74
CA SER A 382 17.65 3.78 37.18
C SER A 382 16.40 3.71 38.07
N GLU A 383 15.20 3.74 37.49
CA GLU A 383 13.98 3.94 38.26
C GLU A 383 13.03 2.76 38.05
N ARG A 384 12.48 2.29 39.16
CA ARG A 384 11.38 1.34 39.14
C ARG A 384 10.11 2.00 38.59
N ARG A 385 9.27 1.23 37.94
CA ARG A 385 7.95 1.64 37.46
C ARG A 385 6.88 0.75 38.09
N GLU A 386 5.72 1.32 38.31
CA GLU A 386 4.58 0.60 38.86
C GLU A 386 3.53 0.42 37.76
N ALA A 387 3.18 -0.83 37.48
CA ALA A 387 2.08 -1.19 36.60
C ALA A 387 0.78 -1.24 37.40
N ALA A 388 -0.18 -0.39 37.06
CA ALA A 388 -1.53 -0.46 37.63
C ALA A 388 -2.33 -1.55 36.91
N LEU A 389 -2.47 -2.71 37.56
CA LEU A 389 -3.20 -3.88 37.05
C LEU A 389 -4.68 -3.89 37.48
N ALA A 390 -5.13 -2.91 38.26
CA ALA A 390 -6.49 -2.82 38.80
C ALA A 390 -7.57 -3.07 37.72
N ARG A 391 -7.46 -2.43 36.56
CA ARG A 391 -8.42 -2.61 35.46
C ARG A 391 -8.44 -4.02 34.87
N LEU A 392 -7.30 -4.72 34.85
CA LEU A 392 -7.22 -6.11 34.36
C LEU A 392 -7.77 -7.09 35.41
N VAL A 393 -7.49 -6.85 36.70
CA VAL A 393 -8.00 -7.67 37.80
C VAL A 393 -9.51 -7.46 38.01
N GLU A 394 -10.01 -6.24 37.83
CA GLU A 394 -11.44 -5.88 37.90
C GLU A 394 -12.27 -6.57 36.80
N THR A 395 -11.66 -6.92 35.65
CA THR A 395 -12.32 -7.73 34.60
C THR A 395 -12.43 -9.24 34.92
N GLY A 396 -12.02 -9.69 36.11
CA GLY A 396 -12.11 -11.09 36.52
C GLY A 396 -11.00 -12.00 35.99
N LEU A 397 -9.96 -11.43 35.34
CA LEU A 397 -8.79 -12.17 34.87
C LEU A 397 -7.86 -12.51 36.03
N THR A 398 -7.52 -13.79 36.18
CA THR A 398 -6.47 -14.20 37.12
C THR A 398 -5.12 -14.10 36.44
N LEU A 399 -4.25 -13.20 36.91
CA LEU A 399 -2.89 -13.03 36.39
C LEU A 399 -1.87 -13.84 37.21
N THR A 400 -1.03 -14.59 36.50
CA THR A 400 0.12 -15.32 37.07
C THR A 400 1.41 -14.73 36.51
N ASP A 401 2.35 -14.33 37.40
CA ASP A 401 3.67 -13.85 37.00
C ASP A 401 4.57 -15.07 36.68
N LEU A 402 4.98 -15.20 35.43
CA LEU A 402 5.83 -16.29 34.94
C LEU A 402 7.23 -15.79 34.57
N SER A 403 7.61 -14.61 35.05
CA SER A 403 8.84 -13.95 34.65
C SER A 403 10.10 -14.68 35.16
N PRO A 404 11.22 -14.58 34.43
CA PRO A 404 12.50 -15.14 34.86
C PRO A 404 12.94 -14.59 36.23
N CYS A 405 13.76 -15.34 36.96
CA CYS A 405 14.29 -15.00 38.30
C CYS A 405 13.24 -14.85 39.41
N ARG A 406 11.96 -15.19 39.16
CA ARG A 406 10.90 -15.24 40.18
C ARG A 406 10.28 -16.64 40.19
N ARG A 407 10.75 -17.51 41.09
CA ARG A 407 10.13 -18.83 41.27
C ARG A 407 8.79 -18.66 42.01
N PRO A 408 7.72 -19.36 41.61
CA PRO A 408 6.56 -19.48 42.46
C PRO A 408 6.96 -20.33 43.67
N SER A 409 7.04 -19.73 44.86
CA SER A 409 6.77 -20.49 46.08
C SER A 409 5.39 -21.11 45.87
N GLY A 410 5.31 -22.45 45.79
CA GLY A 410 4.11 -23.17 45.37
C GLY A 410 2.82 -22.57 45.91
N THR A 411 1.80 -22.56 45.05
CA THR A 411 0.57 -21.73 45.02
C THR A 411 0.71 -20.49 44.12
N GLY A 412 -0.11 -20.42 43.07
CA GLY A 412 -0.19 -19.29 42.17
C GLY A 412 -0.56 -18.04 42.96
N ALA A 413 0.45 -17.24 43.30
CA ALA A 413 0.23 -15.96 43.95
C ALA A 413 -0.41 -15.02 42.92
N THR A 414 -1.73 -14.89 42.99
CA THR A 414 -2.50 -13.91 42.24
C THR A 414 -1.87 -12.54 42.44
N ILE A 415 -1.47 -11.89 41.34
CA ILE A 415 -0.83 -10.58 41.40
C ILE A 415 -1.86 -9.57 41.91
N GLY A 416 -1.46 -8.74 42.88
CA GLY A 416 -2.30 -7.64 43.36
C GLY A 416 -2.54 -6.56 42.29
N PRO A 417 -3.34 -5.52 42.59
CA PRO A 417 -3.72 -4.48 41.63
C PRO A 417 -2.54 -3.58 41.18
N ARG A 418 -1.35 -3.74 41.76
CA ARG A 418 -0.13 -2.99 41.46
C ARG A 418 1.05 -3.94 41.40
N LEU A 419 1.87 -3.83 40.35
CA LEU A 419 3.08 -4.63 40.16
C LEU A 419 4.28 -3.70 39.92
N VAL A 420 5.34 -3.87 40.71
CA VAL A 420 6.59 -3.14 40.51
C VAL A 420 7.46 -3.86 39.49
N VAL A 421 7.91 -3.12 38.48
CA VAL A 421 8.84 -3.53 37.43
C VAL A 421 10.16 -2.77 37.64
N GLU A 422 11.22 -3.50 37.95
CA GLU A 422 12.55 -2.95 38.23
C GLU A 422 13.18 -2.30 36.97
N PRO A 423 14.19 -1.43 37.12
CA PRO A 423 14.84 -0.79 35.98
C PRO A 423 15.37 -1.83 34.98
N LEU A 424 15.09 -1.62 33.69
CA LEU A 424 15.46 -2.51 32.58
C LEU A 424 14.87 -3.93 32.67
N GLU A 425 13.86 -4.17 33.50
CA GLU A 425 13.25 -5.48 33.65
C GLU A 425 12.17 -5.74 32.59
N VAL A 426 12.02 -7.01 32.20
CA VAL A 426 10.90 -7.53 31.41
C VAL A 426 10.08 -8.46 32.28
N ARG A 427 8.78 -8.20 32.42
CA ARG A 427 7.82 -9.06 33.13
C ARG A 427 6.84 -9.68 32.13
N VAL A 428 6.53 -10.97 32.29
CA VAL A 428 5.58 -11.71 31.47
C VAL A 428 4.49 -12.28 32.38
N LEU A 429 3.27 -11.76 32.22
CA LEU A 429 2.11 -12.12 33.03
C LEU A 429 1.13 -12.91 32.18
N ARG A 430 0.77 -14.13 32.58
CA ARG A 430 -0.20 -14.97 31.87
C ARG A 430 -1.57 -14.85 32.51
N SER A 431 -2.62 -14.68 31.72
CA SER A 431 -4.00 -14.68 32.22
C SER A 431 -4.64 -16.05 32.09
N SER A 432 -5.34 -16.52 33.13
CA SER A 432 -6.28 -17.65 33.05
C SER A 432 -7.72 -17.16 33.27
N LEU A 433 -8.63 -17.56 32.39
CA LEU A 433 -10.07 -17.34 32.56
C LEU A 433 -10.64 -18.40 33.53
N PRO A 434 -11.51 -18.04 34.49
CA PRO A 434 -12.21 -19.04 35.30
C PRO A 434 -13.14 -19.88 34.42
N LYS A 435 -13.01 -21.22 34.46
CA LYS A 435 -14.04 -22.12 33.92
C LYS A 435 -15.30 -21.97 34.77
N SER A 436 -16.37 -21.40 34.23
CA SER A 436 -17.63 -21.21 34.97
C SER A 436 -18.36 -22.54 35.18
N THR A 437 -18.46 -22.98 36.42
CA THR A 437 -19.42 -23.98 36.90
C THR A 437 -20.69 -23.29 37.39
N GLY A 438 -21.85 -23.68 36.82
CA GLY A 438 -23.13 -23.84 37.53
C GLY A 438 -23.88 -22.63 38.12
N GLU A 439 -25.08 -22.40 37.56
CA GLU A 439 -26.37 -22.03 38.20
C GLU A 439 -26.53 -20.68 38.96
N GLY A 440 -27.49 -19.87 38.48
CA GLY A 440 -28.12 -18.79 39.27
C GLY A 440 -28.91 -17.76 38.45
N ARG A 441 -30.24 -17.94 38.34
CA ARG A 441 -31.21 -16.99 37.76
C ARG A 441 -31.36 -15.70 38.59
N LEU A 442 -31.75 -14.59 37.92
CA LEU A 442 -32.87 -13.63 38.19
C LEU A 442 -32.53 -12.23 37.59
N THR A 443 -33.13 -11.70 36.51
CA THR A 443 -34.46 -11.05 36.25
C THR A 443 -34.33 -9.54 35.89
N GLY A 444 -34.72 -9.16 34.66
CA GLY A 444 -35.34 -7.88 34.16
C GLY A 444 -34.67 -6.51 34.44
N THR A 445 -34.62 -5.48 33.57
CA THR A 445 -35.31 -5.13 32.31
C THR A 445 -34.63 -3.92 31.63
N GLY A 446 -34.51 -3.94 30.27
CA GLY A 446 -34.32 -2.79 29.34
C GLY A 446 -32.89 -2.26 29.13
N GLY A 447 -32.31 -2.08 27.93
CA GLY A 447 -32.75 -2.31 26.55
C GLY A 447 -31.61 -1.95 25.56
N GLU A 448 -31.00 -3.01 25.00
CA GLU A 448 -30.55 -3.19 23.60
C GLU A 448 -29.47 -2.28 22.96
N ALA A 449 -28.20 -2.62 23.24
CA ALA A 449 -27.12 -2.77 22.24
C ALA A 449 -25.89 -3.47 22.87
N ALA A 450 -26.09 -4.63 23.51
CA ALA A 450 -25.02 -5.47 24.03
C ALA A 450 -25.55 -6.89 24.31
N SER A 451 -25.68 -7.72 23.27
CA SER A 451 -25.81 -9.18 23.46
C SER A 451 -25.55 -9.94 22.15
N SER A 452 -24.34 -10.52 22.00
CA SER A 452 -24.17 -11.70 21.14
C SER A 452 -23.02 -12.63 21.56
N LEU A 453 -22.39 -12.44 22.74
CA LEU A 453 -21.26 -13.28 23.17
C LEU A 453 -21.66 -14.55 23.95
N ASP A 454 -22.95 -14.74 24.26
CA ASP A 454 -23.46 -15.91 25.01
C ASP A 454 -24.33 -16.87 24.18
N ALA A 455 -24.42 -16.69 22.85
CA ALA A 455 -25.00 -17.72 21.99
C ALA A 455 -23.96 -18.84 21.81
N PRO A 456 -24.30 -20.14 22.00
CA PRO A 456 -23.41 -21.22 21.58
C PRO A 456 -23.05 -21.01 20.11
N TRP A 457 -21.75 -21.03 19.78
CA TRP A 457 -21.29 -20.90 18.40
C TRP A 457 -21.96 -21.99 17.55
N ARG A 458 -22.95 -21.55 16.77
CA ARG A 458 -23.70 -22.32 15.80
C ARG A 458 -23.68 -21.47 14.54
N PRO A 459 -22.78 -21.70 13.58
CA PRO A 459 -22.91 -21.05 12.29
C PRO A 459 -24.20 -21.56 11.64
N GLU A 460 -25.24 -20.72 11.65
CA GLU A 460 -26.55 -21.02 11.05
C GLU A 460 -26.59 -20.70 9.54
N VAL A 461 -25.48 -20.20 8.99
CA VAL A 461 -25.39 -19.70 7.61
C VAL A 461 -24.87 -20.82 6.70
N ARG A 462 -25.72 -21.29 5.79
CA ARG A 462 -25.43 -22.40 4.86
C ARG A 462 -24.73 -21.97 3.56
N VAL A 463 -25.00 -20.74 3.10
CA VAL A 463 -24.40 -20.17 1.88
C VAL A 463 -23.30 -19.19 2.28
N ALA A 464 -22.09 -19.39 1.76
CA ALA A 464 -20.96 -18.48 1.94
C ALA A 464 -21.00 -17.36 0.88
N ILE A 465 -20.67 -16.14 1.31
CA ILE A 465 -20.45 -14.98 0.42
C ILE A 465 -19.11 -14.38 0.82
N GLU A 466 -18.11 -14.59 -0.01
CA GLU A 466 -16.70 -14.26 0.25
C GLU A 466 -16.13 -13.40 -0.89
N ASP A 467 -14.94 -12.82 -0.65
CA ASP A 467 -14.15 -12.08 -1.65
C ASP A 467 -14.94 -11.09 -2.51
N VAL A 468 -15.84 -10.34 -1.85
CA VAL A 468 -16.66 -9.29 -2.46
C VAL A 468 -15.76 -8.20 -3.03
N TYR A 469 -15.94 -7.90 -4.31
CA TYR A 469 -15.21 -6.89 -5.04
C TYR A 469 -16.16 -5.98 -5.84
N PRO A 470 -15.93 -4.65 -5.88
CA PRO A 470 -14.89 -3.95 -5.14
C PRO A 470 -15.26 -3.82 -3.66
N GLU A 471 -14.26 -3.75 -2.78
CA GLU A 471 -14.43 -3.44 -1.36
C GLU A 471 -13.16 -2.76 -0.83
N LEU A 472 -13.31 -1.67 -0.08
CA LEU A 472 -12.16 -0.91 0.45
C LEU A 472 -12.10 -0.99 1.97
N ASP A 473 -10.98 -1.50 2.48
CA ASP A 473 -10.65 -1.59 3.91
C ASP A 473 -11.79 -2.19 4.76
N GLY A 474 -12.37 -3.30 4.31
CA GLY A 474 -13.47 -3.95 5.02
C GLY A 474 -14.79 -3.17 4.95
N GLY A 475 -15.03 -2.44 3.87
CA GLY A 475 -16.22 -1.62 3.66
C GLY A 475 -16.19 -0.25 4.35
N ARG A 476 -15.06 0.13 4.96
CA ARG A 476 -14.92 1.41 5.67
C ARG A 476 -15.06 2.62 4.75
N HIS A 477 -14.55 2.53 3.53
CA HIS A 477 -14.52 3.66 2.60
C HIS A 477 -15.30 3.37 1.32
N PRO A 478 -16.01 4.37 0.77
CA PRO A 478 -16.74 4.19 -0.46
C PRO A 478 -15.80 4.15 -1.67
N ILE A 479 -16.14 3.32 -2.64
CA ILE A 479 -15.53 3.38 -3.97
C ILE A 479 -16.04 4.60 -4.74
N LYS A 480 -15.43 4.93 -5.87
CA LYS A 480 -15.76 6.12 -6.65
C LYS A 480 -16.09 5.80 -8.09
N ARG A 481 -17.17 6.39 -8.58
CA ARG A 481 -17.67 6.28 -9.96
C ARG A 481 -18.16 7.64 -10.43
N ILE A 482 -18.47 7.76 -11.71
CA ILE A 482 -19.22 8.90 -12.23
C ILE A 482 -20.61 8.48 -12.66
N VAL A 483 -21.53 9.44 -12.75
CA VAL A 483 -22.87 9.21 -13.28
C VAL A 483 -22.78 8.64 -14.70
N GLY A 484 -23.53 7.58 -14.95
CA GLY A 484 -23.48 6.84 -16.20
C GLY A 484 -22.36 5.79 -16.26
N ASP A 485 -21.72 5.43 -15.14
CA ASP A 485 -20.90 4.22 -15.08
C ASP A 485 -21.77 2.97 -14.95
N GLU A 486 -21.25 1.86 -15.49
CA GLU A 486 -21.69 0.52 -15.12
C GLU A 486 -20.67 -0.05 -14.13
N LEU A 487 -21.12 -0.33 -12.91
CA LEU A 487 -20.31 -0.93 -11.85
C LEU A 487 -20.43 -2.44 -11.93
N GLU A 488 -19.32 -3.11 -12.24
CA GLU A 488 -19.20 -4.56 -12.08
C GLU A 488 -18.89 -4.91 -10.62
N ILE A 489 -19.64 -5.86 -10.08
CA ILE A 489 -19.54 -6.39 -8.71
C ILE A 489 -19.31 -7.88 -8.82
N GLN A 490 -18.35 -8.39 -8.07
CA GLN A 490 -17.96 -9.79 -8.05
C GLN A 490 -18.01 -10.31 -6.61
N ALA A 491 -18.31 -11.58 -6.43
CA ALA A 491 -18.19 -12.27 -5.15
C ALA A 491 -18.08 -13.77 -5.37
N ASP A 492 -17.47 -14.45 -4.41
CA ASP A 492 -17.43 -15.90 -4.37
C ASP A 492 -18.65 -16.36 -3.57
N VAL A 493 -19.52 -17.15 -4.23
CA VAL A 493 -20.79 -17.59 -3.64
C VAL A 493 -20.94 -19.09 -3.83
N PHE A 494 -20.89 -19.83 -2.72
CA PHE A 494 -20.91 -21.28 -2.69
C PHE A 494 -21.62 -21.82 -1.44
N CYS A 495 -21.97 -23.10 -1.44
CA CYS A 495 -22.55 -23.80 -0.29
C CYS A 495 -22.13 -25.27 -0.25
N ASP A 496 -22.43 -25.96 0.84
CA ASP A 496 -22.29 -27.42 0.92
C ASP A 496 -23.27 -28.14 -0.05
N GLY A 497 -22.90 -29.35 -0.47
CA GLY A 497 -23.74 -30.23 -1.28
C GLY A 497 -23.78 -29.85 -2.77
N HIS A 498 -24.92 -30.12 -3.41
CA HIS A 498 -25.12 -29.94 -4.86
C HIS A 498 -26.32 -29.02 -5.17
N GLY A 499 -26.74 -28.21 -4.20
CA GLY A 499 -27.83 -27.26 -4.38
C GLY A 499 -27.45 -26.19 -5.41
N GLN A 500 -28.40 -25.83 -6.26
CA GLN A 500 -28.24 -24.74 -7.22
C GLN A 500 -28.43 -23.41 -6.48
N LEU A 501 -27.50 -22.48 -6.67
CA LEU A 501 -27.48 -21.19 -5.98
C LEU A 501 -28.07 -20.08 -6.85
N ARG A 502 -28.59 -19.05 -6.17
CA ARG A 502 -28.84 -17.73 -6.76
C ARG A 502 -28.24 -16.67 -5.87
N ALA A 503 -27.76 -15.61 -6.51
CA ALA A 503 -27.30 -14.41 -5.84
C ALA A 503 -27.79 -13.15 -6.56
N VAL A 504 -27.98 -12.07 -5.80
CA VAL A 504 -28.34 -10.74 -6.31
C VAL A 504 -27.52 -9.66 -5.61
N VAL A 505 -27.20 -8.58 -6.33
CA VAL A 505 -26.70 -7.35 -5.73
C VAL A 505 -27.92 -6.57 -5.28
N LYS A 506 -27.99 -6.20 -4.00
CA LYS A 506 -28.90 -5.17 -3.50
C LYS A 506 -28.18 -3.83 -3.60
N PHE A 507 -28.77 -2.83 -4.24
CA PHE A 507 -28.16 -1.50 -4.39
C PHE A 507 -29.18 -0.36 -4.34
N GLY A 508 -28.77 0.84 -3.98
CA GLY A 508 -29.63 2.03 -3.99
C GLY A 508 -28.92 3.29 -3.52
N LEU A 509 -29.53 4.45 -3.75
CA LEU A 509 -29.10 5.71 -3.16
C LEU A 509 -29.26 5.66 -1.63
N GLU A 510 -28.36 6.31 -0.90
CA GLU A 510 -28.46 6.43 0.56
C GLU A 510 -29.80 7.09 0.94
N GLY A 511 -30.53 6.47 1.88
CA GLY A 511 -31.87 6.89 2.27
C GLY A 511 -33.03 6.46 1.35
N GLN A 512 -32.77 5.78 0.22
CA GLN A 512 -33.81 5.24 -0.67
C GLN A 512 -33.98 3.71 -0.55
N GLU A 513 -35.07 3.20 -1.12
CA GLU A 513 -35.36 1.76 -1.19
C GLU A 513 -34.34 1.01 -2.04
N TRP A 514 -34.09 -0.24 -1.64
CA TRP A 514 -33.17 -1.15 -2.33
C TRP A 514 -33.75 -1.64 -3.65
N ARG A 515 -32.96 -1.55 -4.71
CA ARG A 515 -33.14 -2.25 -5.97
C ARG A 515 -32.29 -3.52 -5.97
N GLU A 516 -32.54 -4.42 -6.92
CA GLU A 516 -31.72 -5.61 -7.07
C GLU A 516 -31.46 -5.97 -8.53
N THR A 517 -30.31 -6.60 -8.77
CA THR A 517 -29.93 -7.17 -10.07
C THR A 517 -29.27 -8.53 -9.84
N PRO A 518 -29.45 -9.53 -10.72
CA PRO A 518 -28.82 -10.84 -10.56
C PRO A 518 -27.29 -10.75 -10.56
N LEU A 519 -26.66 -11.59 -9.72
CA LEU A 519 -25.31 -12.08 -9.98
C LEU A 519 -25.44 -13.36 -10.80
N VAL A 520 -24.54 -13.54 -11.77
CA VAL A 520 -24.47 -14.73 -12.63
C VAL A 520 -23.13 -15.43 -12.40
N LEU A 521 -23.16 -16.76 -12.27
CA LEU A 521 -21.96 -17.58 -12.16
C LEU A 521 -21.10 -17.37 -13.41
N PHE A 522 -19.84 -16.99 -13.19
CA PHE A 522 -18.85 -16.77 -14.23
C PHE A 522 -17.93 -17.99 -14.37
N ASP A 523 -17.21 -18.34 -13.30
CA ASP A 523 -16.33 -19.52 -13.24
C ASP A 523 -15.95 -19.83 -11.78
N ASN A 524 -15.74 -21.10 -11.43
CA ASN A 524 -15.21 -21.55 -10.14
C ASN A 524 -15.80 -20.79 -8.92
N ASP A 525 -17.12 -20.85 -8.75
CA ASP A 525 -17.89 -20.15 -7.70
C ASP A 525 -17.76 -18.61 -7.67
N ARG A 526 -17.11 -18.01 -8.68
CA ARG A 526 -17.09 -16.56 -8.90
C ARG A 526 -18.37 -16.14 -9.59
N TRP A 527 -19.08 -15.19 -8.99
CA TRP A 527 -20.30 -14.61 -9.55
C TRP A 527 -20.10 -13.14 -9.89
N ILE A 528 -20.74 -12.69 -10.97
CA ILE A 528 -20.62 -11.31 -11.47
C ILE A 528 -22.01 -10.69 -11.66
N GLY A 529 -22.19 -9.49 -11.14
CA GLY A 529 -23.36 -8.64 -11.35
C GLY A 529 -22.96 -7.25 -11.83
N ARG A 530 -23.85 -6.56 -12.56
CA ARG A 530 -23.60 -5.20 -13.06
C ARG A 530 -24.70 -4.23 -12.69
N VAL A 531 -24.31 -3.06 -12.20
CA VAL A 531 -25.22 -2.01 -11.71
C VAL A 531 -24.97 -0.71 -12.47
N ARG A 532 -26.04 -0.14 -13.04
CA ARG A 532 -26.00 1.17 -13.69
C ARG A 532 -26.17 2.29 -12.64
N LEU A 533 -25.22 3.21 -12.57
CA LEU A 533 -25.23 4.34 -11.64
C LEU A 533 -25.77 5.60 -12.33
N ASP A 534 -27.09 5.79 -12.28
CA ASP A 534 -27.81 6.77 -13.11
C ASP A 534 -27.99 8.16 -12.47
N ARG A 535 -27.57 8.33 -11.22
CA ARG A 535 -27.73 9.58 -10.44
C ARG A 535 -26.49 9.89 -9.62
N LEU A 536 -26.24 11.19 -9.44
CA LEU A 536 -25.22 11.71 -8.54
C LEU A 536 -25.56 11.41 -7.07
N GLY A 537 -24.53 11.27 -6.24
CA GLY A 537 -24.67 11.17 -4.80
C GLY A 537 -24.05 9.92 -4.20
N LEU A 538 -24.43 9.63 -2.96
CA LEU A 538 -23.95 8.50 -2.19
C LEU A 538 -24.87 7.30 -2.44
N TRP A 539 -24.30 6.21 -2.93
CA TRP A 539 -24.99 4.94 -3.11
C TRP A 539 -24.44 3.90 -2.13
N ARG A 540 -25.22 2.84 -1.94
CA ARG A 540 -24.88 1.68 -1.14
C ARG A 540 -25.20 0.39 -1.90
N TYR A 541 -24.42 -0.65 -1.67
CA TYR A 541 -24.69 -2.01 -2.15
C TYR A 541 -24.28 -3.10 -1.17
N THR A 542 -24.86 -4.29 -1.35
CA THR A 542 -24.53 -5.53 -0.65
C THR A 542 -25.01 -6.71 -1.51
N ILE A 543 -24.76 -7.94 -1.09
CA ILE A 543 -25.10 -9.16 -1.84
C ILE A 543 -26.02 -10.03 -1.00
N GLU A 544 -27.04 -10.59 -1.63
CA GLU A 544 -27.91 -11.62 -1.05
C GLU A 544 -27.80 -12.90 -1.88
N ALA A 545 -27.65 -14.05 -1.23
CA ALA A 545 -27.56 -15.36 -1.87
C ALA A 545 -28.41 -16.41 -1.15
N TRP A 546 -28.91 -17.40 -1.89
CA TRP A 546 -29.74 -18.47 -1.37
C TRP A 546 -29.68 -19.73 -2.25
N VAL A 547 -30.10 -20.86 -1.68
CA VAL A 547 -30.32 -22.11 -2.44
C VAL A 547 -31.67 -22.02 -3.16
N ASP A 548 -31.65 -22.14 -4.48
CA ASP A 548 -32.84 -22.20 -5.32
C ASP A 548 -33.42 -23.61 -5.29
N GLN A 549 -34.52 -23.79 -4.55
CA GLN A 549 -35.16 -25.10 -4.38
C GLN A 549 -35.69 -25.67 -5.70
N PHE A 550 -36.28 -24.82 -6.55
CA PHE A 550 -36.84 -25.26 -7.81
C PHE A 550 -35.76 -25.66 -8.80
N GLU A 551 -34.70 -24.85 -8.93
CA GLU A 551 -33.60 -25.13 -9.86
C GLU A 551 -32.77 -26.34 -9.39
N SER A 552 -32.58 -26.51 -8.08
CA SER A 552 -31.94 -27.70 -7.49
C SER A 552 -32.71 -28.98 -7.83
N TRP A 553 -34.03 -28.95 -7.60
CA TRP A 553 -34.91 -30.07 -7.96
C TRP A 553 -34.88 -30.34 -9.47
N ARG A 554 -34.93 -29.29 -10.30
CA ARG A 554 -35.01 -29.39 -11.76
C ARG A 554 -33.74 -30.01 -12.35
N ASP A 555 -32.57 -29.63 -11.85
CA ASP A 555 -31.27 -30.19 -12.24
C ASP A 555 -31.15 -31.68 -11.89
N GLU A 556 -31.55 -32.06 -10.67
CA GLU A 556 -31.57 -33.47 -10.25
C GLU A 556 -32.56 -34.30 -11.07
N PHE A 557 -33.77 -33.78 -11.26
CA PHE A 557 -34.84 -34.39 -12.04
C PHE A 557 -34.42 -34.62 -13.49
N GLU A 558 -33.81 -33.63 -14.13
CA GLU A 558 -33.33 -33.71 -15.52
C GLU A 558 -32.25 -34.79 -15.68
N LYS A 559 -31.27 -34.85 -14.77
CA LYS A 559 -30.21 -35.88 -14.78
C LYS A 559 -30.78 -37.29 -14.62
N LYS A 560 -31.73 -37.50 -13.69
CA LYS A 560 -32.40 -38.79 -13.49
C LYS A 560 -33.22 -39.21 -14.70
N HIS A 561 -33.95 -38.27 -15.30
CA HIS A 561 -34.74 -38.52 -16.51
C HIS A 561 -33.85 -38.92 -17.69
N GLN A 562 -32.75 -38.20 -17.93
CA GLN A 562 -31.78 -38.52 -18.98
C GLN A 562 -31.08 -39.87 -18.77
N ALA A 563 -30.89 -40.29 -17.52
CA ALA A 563 -30.35 -41.60 -17.16
C ALA A 563 -31.38 -42.75 -17.32
N GLY A 564 -32.61 -42.45 -17.74
CA GLY A 564 -33.67 -43.45 -17.94
C GLY A 564 -34.24 -44.03 -16.64
N GLN A 565 -34.09 -43.33 -15.51
CA GLN A 565 -34.64 -43.75 -14.23
C GLN A 565 -36.15 -43.45 -14.14
N SER A 566 -36.86 -44.13 -13.25
CA SER A 566 -38.25 -43.80 -12.92
C SER A 566 -38.30 -42.51 -12.11
N VAL A 567 -39.06 -41.50 -12.57
CA VAL A 567 -39.09 -40.14 -12.01
C VAL A 567 -40.47 -39.68 -11.52
N GLU A 568 -41.39 -40.62 -11.27
CA GLU A 568 -42.76 -40.30 -10.82
C GLU A 568 -42.79 -39.58 -9.47
N LEU A 569 -41.89 -39.95 -8.55
CA LEU A 569 -41.84 -39.30 -7.23
C LEU A 569 -41.31 -37.87 -7.35
N GLU A 570 -40.24 -37.68 -8.11
CA GLU A 570 -39.63 -36.38 -8.37
C GLU A 570 -40.62 -35.42 -9.05
N LEU A 571 -41.46 -35.92 -9.96
CA LEU A 571 -42.53 -35.12 -10.57
C LEU A 571 -43.54 -34.60 -9.53
N LEU A 572 -43.91 -35.42 -8.54
CA LEU A 572 -44.80 -35.00 -7.45
C LEU A 572 -44.12 -33.97 -6.53
N GLU A 573 -42.83 -34.12 -6.26
CA GLU A 573 -42.02 -33.15 -5.51
C GLU A 573 -41.98 -31.79 -6.23
N GLY A 574 -41.67 -31.80 -7.53
CA GLY A 574 -41.65 -30.59 -8.35
C GLY A 574 -43.00 -29.89 -8.40
N ARG A 575 -44.09 -30.65 -8.54
CA ARG A 575 -45.45 -30.09 -8.46
C ARG A 575 -45.72 -29.40 -7.13
N ALA A 576 -45.25 -29.97 -6.02
CA ALA A 576 -45.40 -29.35 -4.69
C ALA A 576 -44.60 -28.03 -4.58
N ILE A 577 -43.38 -27.98 -5.12
CA ILE A 577 -42.57 -26.76 -5.20
C ILE A 577 -43.28 -25.67 -6.02
N VAL A 578 -43.82 -26.02 -7.20
CA VAL A 578 -44.56 -25.09 -8.06
C VAL A 578 -45.85 -24.61 -7.39
N ALA A 579 -46.57 -25.49 -6.68
CA ALA A 579 -47.76 -25.09 -5.93
C ALA A 579 -47.43 -24.13 -4.78
N ALA A 580 -46.28 -24.29 -4.12
CA ALA A 580 -45.85 -23.38 -3.05
C ALA A 580 -45.63 -21.94 -3.54
N ALA A 581 -45.22 -21.74 -4.80
CA ALA A 581 -45.02 -20.43 -5.42
C ALA A 581 -46.31 -19.59 -5.53
N LEU A 582 -47.49 -20.20 -5.45
CA LEU A 582 -48.77 -19.46 -5.39
C LEU A 582 -48.88 -18.50 -4.21
N ARG A 583 -48.08 -18.71 -3.15
CA ARG A 583 -48.08 -17.85 -1.95
C ARG A 583 -47.43 -16.48 -2.18
N GLN A 584 -46.52 -16.35 -3.15
CA GLN A 584 -45.82 -15.10 -3.45
C GLN A 584 -46.15 -14.52 -4.84
N ALA A 585 -46.79 -15.30 -5.71
CA ALA A 585 -47.14 -14.85 -7.05
C ALA A 585 -48.18 -13.71 -7.07
N GLY A 586 -48.00 -12.76 -7.98
CA GLY A 586 -49.01 -11.74 -8.29
C GLY A 586 -50.24 -12.32 -9.02
N PRO A 587 -51.33 -11.54 -9.18
CA PRO A 587 -52.60 -12.04 -9.74
C PRO A 587 -52.48 -12.70 -11.12
N GLU A 588 -51.67 -12.14 -12.01
CA GLU A 588 -51.43 -12.69 -13.35
C GLU A 588 -50.62 -14.00 -13.32
N ASP A 589 -49.58 -14.04 -12.50
CA ASP A 589 -48.72 -15.22 -12.36
C ASP A 589 -49.46 -16.36 -11.64
N ILE A 590 -50.35 -16.07 -10.68
CA ILE A 590 -51.24 -17.06 -10.04
C ILE A 590 -52.06 -17.82 -11.09
N ALA A 591 -52.64 -17.12 -12.06
CA ALA A 591 -53.44 -17.75 -13.11
C ALA A 591 -52.58 -18.69 -13.98
N ARG A 592 -51.34 -18.27 -14.31
CA ARG A 592 -50.39 -19.08 -15.08
C ARG A 592 -49.94 -20.32 -14.30
N ILE A 593 -49.57 -20.17 -13.03
CA ILE A 593 -49.17 -21.29 -12.16
C ILE A 593 -50.33 -22.29 -12.02
N ARG A 594 -51.56 -21.83 -11.79
CA ARG A 594 -52.74 -22.70 -11.71
C ARG A 594 -52.99 -23.48 -13.00
N LYS A 595 -52.82 -22.85 -14.16
CA LYS A 595 -52.94 -23.51 -15.46
C LYS A 595 -51.88 -24.61 -15.64
N ILE A 596 -50.64 -24.33 -15.22
CA ILE A 596 -49.56 -25.33 -15.25
C ILE A 596 -49.89 -26.52 -14.32
N LEU A 597 -50.33 -26.25 -13.09
CA LEU A 597 -50.71 -27.31 -12.14
C LEU A 597 -51.88 -28.16 -12.66
N GLN A 598 -52.90 -27.53 -13.28
CA GLN A 598 -53.99 -28.26 -13.93
C GLN A 598 -53.51 -29.13 -15.11
N GLY A 599 -52.60 -28.61 -15.93
CA GLY A 599 -51.99 -29.36 -17.02
C GLY A 599 -51.19 -30.56 -16.53
N PHE A 600 -50.47 -30.39 -15.41
CA PHE A 600 -49.76 -31.48 -14.75
C PHE A 600 -50.71 -32.57 -14.23
N ASP A 601 -51.78 -32.17 -13.54
CA ASP A 601 -52.75 -33.11 -12.92
C ASP A 601 -53.51 -33.94 -13.97
N GLY A 602 -53.77 -33.36 -15.15
CA GLY A 602 -54.46 -34.03 -16.25
C GLY A 602 -53.56 -34.80 -17.23
N GLY A 603 -52.24 -34.66 -17.14
CA GLY A 603 -51.29 -35.24 -18.10
C GLY A 603 -50.71 -36.61 -17.69
N ASP A 604 -50.18 -37.34 -18.68
CA ASP A 604 -49.35 -38.54 -18.45
C ASP A 604 -47.91 -38.17 -18.06
N THR A 605 -47.07 -39.17 -17.73
CA THR A 605 -45.67 -38.97 -17.29
C THR A 605 -44.85 -38.14 -18.28
N HIS A 606 -45.03 -38.35 -19.59
CA HIS A 606 -44.29 -37.64 -20.62
C HIS A 606 -44.72 -36.16 -20.66
N GLN A 607 -46.02 -35.90 -20.68
CA GLN A 607 -46.58 -34.55 -20.67
C GLN A 607 -46.20 -33.77 -19.41
N ARG A 608 -46.21 -34.43 -18.25
CA ARG A 608 -45.76 -33.84 -16.98
C ARG A 608 -44.29 -33.45 -17.02
N THR A 609 -43.44 -34.33 -17.55
CA THR A 609 -41.99 -34.09 -17.68
C THR A 609 -41.70 -32.89 -18.58
N GLU A 610 -42.32 -32.84 -19.77
CA GLU A 610 -42.16 -31.73 -20.71
C GLU A 610 -42.61 -30.39 -20.09
N LEU A 611 -43.74 -30.40 -19.40
CA LEU A 611 -44.27 -29.21 -18.74
C LEU A 611 -43.34 -28.72 -17.62
N MET A 612 -42.81 -29.63 -16.81
CA MET A 612 -41.96 -29.29 -15.66
C MET A 612 -40.54 -28.85 -16.06
N LEU A 613 -40.05 -29.25 -17.24
CA LEU A 613 -38.78 -28.79 -17.82
C LEU A 613 -38.94 -27.55 -18.71
N SER A 614 -40.16 -27.07 -18.93
CA SER A 614 -40.43 -25.95 -19.84
C SER A 614 -39.74 -24.65 -19.40
N SER A 615 -39.21 -23.89 -20.37
CA SER A 615 -38.62 -22.57 -20.13
C SER A 615 -39.62 -21.59 -19.51
N GLY A 616 -40.89 -21.67 -19.94
CA GLY A 616 -41.96 -20.82 -19.41
C GLY A 616 -42.23 -21.05 -17.93
N LEU A 617 -42.16 -22.29 -17.43
CA LEU A 617 -42.25 -22.56 -15.99
C LEU A 617 -40.99 -22.06 -15.27
N ARG A 618 -39.80 -22.29 -15.81
CA ARG A 618 -38.54 -21.83 -15.21
C ARG A 618 -38.55 -20.32 -14.97
N GLU A 619 -38.90 -19.52 -15.98
CA GLU A 619 -39.00 -18.05 -15.87
C GLU A 619 -40.04 -17.60 -14.83
N LEU A 620 -41.16 -18.32 -14.75
CA LEU A 620 -42.21 -18.04 -13.77
C LEU A 620 -41.72 -18.31 -12.34
N MET A 621 -41.01 -19.41 -12.13
CA MET A 621 -40.45 -19.77 -10.83
C MET A 621 -39.34 -18.82 -10.37
N VAL A 622 -38.52 -18.27 -11.28
CA VAL A 622 -37.55 -17.21 -10.94
C VAL A 622 -38.22 -16.03 -10.25
N ARG A 623 -39.44 -15.66 -10.66
CA ARG A 623 -40.18 -14.52 -10.11
C ARG A 623 -41.02 -14.87 -8.89
N CYS A 624 -41.59 -16.08 -8.85
CA CYS A 624 -42.67 -16.42 -7.92
C CYS A 624 -42.27 -17.36 -6.79
N GLN A 625 -41.13 -18.04 -6.88
CA GLN A 625 -40.72 -18.94 -5.81
C GLN A 625 -40.33 -18.16 -4.56
N GLN A 626 -40.56 -18.76 -3.39
CA GLN A 626 -40.08 -18.21 -2.13
C GLN A 626 -38.57 -18.41 -2.01
N ARG A 627 -37.82 -17.34 -1.71
CA ARG A 627 -36.39 -17.46 -1.36
C ARG A 627 -36.26 -18.13 0.01
N GLY A 628 -35.62 -19.30 0.07
CA GLY A 628 -35.33 -20.01 1.33
C GLY A 628 -33.95 -19.64 1.86
N ASP A 629 -33.80 -19.50 3.18
CA ASP A 629 -32.51 -19.30 3.88
C ASP A 629 -31.58 -18.24 3.24
N VAL A 630 -32.13 -17.04 2.95
CA VAL A 630 -31.37 -15.94 2.35
C VAL A 630 -30.24 -15.51 3.28
N VAL A 631 -29.02 -15.55 2.75
CA VAL A 631 -27.82 -15.03 3.40
C VAL A 631 -27.51 -13.67 2.78
N ARG A 632 -27.24 -12.69 3.63
CA ARG A 632 -26.83 -11.35 3.21
C ARG A 632 -25.38 -11.10 3.63
N TYR A 633 -24.58 -10.54 2.73
CA TYR A 633 -23.26 -10.07 3.06
C TYR A 633 -23.36 -9.01 4.18
N PRO A 634 -22.66 -9.16 5.31
CA PRO A 634 -22.93 -8.37 6.52
C PRO A 634 -22.57 -6.88 6.39
N ARG A 635 -21.82 -6.49 5.36
CA ARG A 635 -21.41 -5.10 5.14
C ARG A 635 -22.29 -4.42 4.10
N GLU A 636 -22.64 -3.16 4.37
CA GLU A 636 -23.17 -2.24 3.36
C GLU A 636 -22.01 -1.40 2.81
N LEU A 637 -21.72 -1.59 1.53
CA LEU A 637 -20.58 -0.98 0.85
C LEU A 637 -20.99 0.32 0.16
N GLY A 638 -20.23 1.39 0.35
CA GLY A 638 -20.55 2.72 -0.19
C GLY A 638 -19.98 2.99 -1.59
N ILE A 639 -20.64 3.86 -2.35
CA ILE A 639 -20.15 4.39 -3.64
C ILE A 639 -20.42 5.90 -3.68
N ILE A 640 -19.39 6.69 -4.00
CA ILE A 640 -19.55 8.11 -4.35
C ILE A 640 -19.67 8.20 -5.87
N VAL A 641 -20.81 8.70 -6.35
CA VAL A 641 -21.08 8.92 -7.78
C VAL A 641 -21.01 10.41 -8.08
N ASP A 642 -19.91 10.80 -8.72
CA ASP A 642 -19.61 12.18 -9.09
C ASP A 642 -20.09 12.50 -10.53
N ARG A 643 -20.07 13.79 -10.89
CA ARG A 643 -20.28 14.21 -12.29
C ARG A 643 -19.04 13.95 -13.15
N ARG A 644 -19.21 13.95 -14.47
CA ARG A 644 -18.15 13.65 -15.46
C ARG A 644 -16.85 14.45 -15.27
N ALA A 645 -16.93 15.72 -14.85
CA ALA A 645 -15.75 16.55 -14.59
C ALA A 645 -14.81 16.00 -13.51
N ALA A 646 -15.29 15.12 -12.63
CA ALA A 646 -14.44 14.41 -11.67
C ALA A 646 -13.41 13.50 -12.34
N ARG A 647 -13.70 13.02 -13.56
CA ARG A 647 -12.86 12.11 -14.34
C ARG A 647 -12.28 12.75 -15.61
N PHE A 648 -12.98 13.71 -16.21
CA PHE A 648 -12.56 14.34 -17.45
C PHE A 648 -12.70 15.86 -17.40
N ALA A 649 -11.57 16.57 -17.34
CA ALA A 649 -11.50 18.02 -17.43
C ALA A 649 -10.07 18.49 -17.74
N ALA A 650 -9.93 19.63 -18.42
CA ALA A 650 -8.68 20.37 -18.54
C ALA A 650 -8.72 21.62 -17.64
N TRP A 651 -7.72 21.76 -16.77
CA TRP A 651 -7.62 22.83 -15.77
C TRP A 651 -6.60 23.90 -16.18
N TYR A 652 -6.98 25.16 -16.04
CA TYR A 652 -6.11 26.32 -16.22
C TYR A 652 -6.04 27.08 -14.90
N GLU A 653 -4.88 27.03 -14.23
CA GLU A 653 -4.63 27.80 -13.02
C GLU A 653 -4.23 29.23 -13.39
N MET A 654 -4.93 30.21 -12.82
CA MET A 654 -4.72 31.63 -13.07
C MET A 654 -4.58 32.44 -11.79
N PHE A 655 -3.67 33.42 -11.81
CA PHE A 655 -3.64 34.52 -10.82
C PHE A 655 -4.56 35.65 -11.29
N PRO A 656 -5.71 35.91 -10.64
CA PRO A 656 -6.64 36.96 -11.09
C PRO A 656 -5.97 38.34 -11.19
N ARG A 657 -5.13 38.67 -10.20
CA ARG A 657 -4.42 39.96 -10.11
C ARG A 657 -3.43 40.25 -11.24
N SER A 658 -3.10 39.25 -12.05
CA SER A 658 -2.13 39.35 -13.16
C SER A 658 -2.78 39.30 -14.55
N GLN A 659 -4.12 39.29 -14.64
CA GLN A 659 -4.81 39.27 -15.93
C GLN A 659 -4.97 40.66 -16.56
N GLY A 660 -4.34 41.67 -15.97
CA GLY A 660 -4.38 43.06 -16.40
C GLY A 660 -3.25 43.40 -17.38
N LYS A 661 -3.27 44.64 -17.89
CA LYS A 661 -2.29 45.13 -18.88
C LYS A 661 -1.32 46.16 -18.32
N VAL A 662 -1.44 46.51 -17.03
CA VAL A 662 -0.68 47.61 -16.41
C VAL A 662 0.32 47.02 -15.41
N PRO A 663 1.63 47.07 -15.69
CA PRO A 663 2.65 46.57 -14.76
C PRO A 663 2.57 47.24 -13.38
N GLY A 664 2.78 46.45 -12.32
CA GLY A 664 2.79 46.94 -10.94
C GLY A 664 1.41 47.27 -10.35
N LYS A 665 0.31 46.96 -11.05
CA LYS A 665 -1.06 47.14 -10.56
C LYS A 665 -1.83 45.83 -10.60
N SER A 666 -2.63 45.59 -9.56
CA SER A 666 -3.59 44.49 -9.53
C SER A 666 -4.65 44.64 -10.62
N ALA A 667 -4.97 43.54 -11.28
CA ALA A 667 -6.09 43.43 -12.20
C ALA A 667 -7.42 43.18 -11.46
N SER A 668 -8.54 43.45 -12.13
CA SER A 668 -9.90 43.23 -11.61
C SER A 668 -10.54 41.96 -12.15
N PHE A 669 -11.69 41.56 -11.60
CA PHE A 669 -12.50 40.50 -12.21
C PHE A 669 -12.96 40.84 -13.63
N GLU A 670 -13.05 42.11 -14.00
CA GLU A 670 -13.41 42.49 -15.37
C GLU A 670 -12.26 42.25 -16.36
N ASP A 671 -11.01 42.43 -15.91
CA ASP A 671 -9.84 42.01 -16.69
C ASP A 671 -9.80 40.47 -16.82
N CYS A 672 -10.19 39.74 -15.77
CA CYS A 672 -10.32 38.28 -15.81
C CYS A 672 -11.41 37.84 -16.81
N ILE A 673 -12.56 38.51 -16.84
CA ILE A 673 -13.63 38.25 -17.83
C ILE A 673 -13.11 38.43 -19.25
N ALA A 674 -12.32 39.47 -19.49
CA ALA A 674 -11.72 39.72 -20.80
C ALA A 674 -10.75 38.60 -21.25
N ARG A 675 -10.13 37.89 -20.30
CA ARG A 675 -9.22 36.75 -20.56
C ARG A 675 -9.95 35.43 -20.85
N LEU A 676 -11.15 35.22 -20.31
CA LEU A 676 -11.87 33.94 -20.42
C LEU A 676 -12.07 33.42 -21.86
N PRO A 677 -12.39 34.24 -22.88
CA PRO A 677 -12.58 33.75 -24.25
C PRO A 677 -11.34 33.04 -24.82
N GLU A 678 -10.15 33.53 -24.48
CA GLU A 678 -8.89 32.93 -24.94
C GLU A 678 -8.62 31.60 -24.20
N ILE A 679 -8.89 31.53 -22.89
CA ILE A 679 -8.80 30.28 -22.12
C ILE A 679 -9.80 29.23 -22.68
N ALA A 680 -11.02 29.65 -23.01
CA ALA A 680 -12.02 28.78 -23.64
C ALA A 680 -11.56 28.30 -25.02
N ALA A 681 -10.93 29.18 -25.82
CA ALA A 681 -10.40 28.86 -27.13
C ALA A 681 -9.18 27.92 -27.09
N LEU A 682 -8.45 27.86 -25.97
CA LEU A 682 -7.44 26.83 -25.71
C LEU A 682 -8.08 25.47 -25.34
N GLY A 683 -9.36 25.46 -25.01
CA GLY A 683 -10.12 24.25 -24.72
C GLY A 683 -10.02 23.78 -23.28
N PHE A 684 -9.82 24.69 -22.33
CA PHE A 684 -9.95 24.38 -20.91
C PHE A 684 -11.42 24.32 -20.47
N ASP A 685 -11.70 23.50 -19.47
CA ASP A 685 -13.03 23.33 -18.89
C ASP A 685 -13.12 23.96 -17.48
N VAL A 686 -11.98 24.16 -16.82
CA VAL A 686 -11.90 24.70 -15.45
C VAL A 686 -10.89 25.86 -15.39
N ALA A 687 -11.32 27.01 -14.88
CA ALA A 687 -10.44 28.09 -14.45
C ALA A 687 -10.25 27.99 -12.93
N TYR A 688 -9.06 27.58 -12.50
CA TYR A 688 -8.69 27.49 -11.09
C TYR A 688 -8.06 28.81 -10.65
N LEU A 689 -8.70 29.48 -9.69
CA LEU A 689 -8.20 30.71 -9.10
C LEU A 689 -7.44 30.41 -7.81
N VAL A 690 -6.23 30.94 -7.70
CA VAL A 690 -5.55 31.11 -6.40
C VAL A 690 -6.42 31.95 -5.44
N PRO A 691 -6.15 31.98 -4.12
CA PRO A 691 -7.01 32.69 -3.18
C PRO A 691 -7.34 34.13 -3.61
N ILE A 692 -8.64 34.45 -3.65
CA ILE A 692 -9.16 35.75 -4.11
C ILE A 692 -9.46 36.70 -2.94
N HIS A 693 -9.03 36.35 -1.74
CA HIS A 693 -9.39 37.02 -0.49
C HIS A 693 -8.47 38.21 -0.20
N PRO A 694 -8.84 39.12 0.72
CA PRO A 694 -7.93 40.14 1.22
C PRO A 694 -6.62 39.53 1.72
N ILE A 695 -5.49 40.20 1.48
CA ILE A 695 -4.15 39.71 1.80
C ILE A 695 -3.57 40.48 2.98
N GLY A 696 -3.05 39.75 3.97
CA GLY A 696 -2.48 40.31 5.19
C GLY A 696 -1.33 41.29 4.96
N ARG A 697 -1.15 42.21 5.89
CA ARG A 697 -0.10 43.25 5.87
C ARG A 697 1.01 42.96 6.87
N ILE A 698 0.74 42.18 7.91
CA ILE A 698 1.73 41.82 8.93
C ILE A 698 2.63 40.70 8.39
N ASN A 699 3.95 40.89 8.48
CA ASN A 699 4.97 39.96 7.97
C ASN A 699 4.81 39.61 6.48
N ARG A 700 4.13 40.46 5.71
CA ARG A 700 3.89 40.27 4.28
C ARG A 700 5.21 39.99 3.55
N LYS A 701 5.20 38.95 2.71
CA LYS A 701 6.34 38.63 1.85
C LYS A 701 6.44 39.57 0.66
N GLY A 702 7.67 39.98 0.35
CA GLY A 702 8.01 40.76 -0.84
C GLY A 702 8.38 39.90 -2.04
N LYS A 703 8.77 40.54 -3.14
CA LYS A 703 9.20 39.85 -4.38
C LYS A 703 10.25 38.76 -4.11
N ASN A 704 10.20 37.70 -4.93
CA ASN A 704 11.10 36.54 -4.82
C ASN A 704 11.12 35.89 -3.43
N ASN A 705 9.96 35.83 -2.77
CA ASN A 705 9.82 35.24 -1.42
C ASN A 705 10.67 35.95 -0.35
N SER A 706 10.94 37.26 -0.54
CA SER A 706 11.61 38.09 0.46
C SER A 706 10.79 38.12 1.74
N THR A 707 11.45 38.02 2.89
CA THR A 707 10.79 38.13 4.21
C THR A 707 10.37 39.56 4.55
N VAL A 708 10.75 40.54 3.71
CA VAL A 708 10.40 41.95 3.84
C VAL A 708 9.73 42.40 2.54
N ALA A 709 8.51 42.92 2.64
CA ALA A 709 7.78 43.54 1.55
C ALA A 709 8.11 45.03 1.44
N GLU A 710 8.36 45.50 0.21
CA GLU A 710 8.51 46.92 -0.09
C GLU A 710 7.13 47.58 -0.34
N PRO A 711 7.01 48.92 -0.24
CA PRO A 711 5.78 49.61 -0.61
C PRO A 711 5.34 49.27 -2.04
N GLY A 712 4.13 48.73 -2.18
CA GLY A 712 3.57 48.29 -3.46
C GLY A 712 3.72 46.80 -3.76
N ASP A 713 4.43 46.03 -2.93
CA ASP A 713 4.46 44.57 -3.06
C ASP A 713 3.08 43.97 -2.70
N PRO A 714 2.55 43.08 -3.56
CA PRO A 714 1.20 42.56 -3.39
C PRO A 714 1.07 41.50 -2.28
N GLY A 715 2.19 40.90 -1.86
CA GLY A 715 2.18 39.76 -0.94
C GLY A 715 1.71 38.46 -1.58
N SER A 716 1.70 37.40 -0.77
CA SER A 716 1.19 36.08 -1.16
C SER A 716 -0.34 36.05 -1.08
N PRO A 717 -1.08 35.58 -2.11
CA PRO A 717 -2.52 35.35 -2.01
C PRO A 717 -2.90 34.38 -0.88
N TYR A 718 -1.99 33.46 -0.54
CA TYR A 718 -2.18 32.47 0.52
C TYR A 718 -2.09 33.06 1.94
N ALA A 719 -1.66 34.32 2.09
CA ALA A 719 -1.71 35.06 3.36
C ALA A 719 -3.11 35.68 3.55
N ILE A 720 -4.11 34.81 3.69
CA ILE A 720 -5.54 35.17 3.68
C ILE A 720 -5.89 35.94 4.95
N GLY A 721 -6.50 37.11 4.79
CA GLY A 721 -7.12 37.88 5.86
C GLY A 721 -6.46 39.21 6.12
N SER A 722 -7.28 40.24 6.21
CA SER A 722 -6.90 41.57 6.68
C SER A 722 -8.11 42.26 7.30
N ALA A 723 -7.99 43.54 7.65
CA ALA A 723 -9.10 44.33 8.19
C ALA A 723 -10.34 44.37 7.26
N GLU A 724 -10.15 44.15 5.96
CA GLU A 724 -11.19 44.15 4.93
C GLU A 724 -11.98 42.84 4.84
N GLY A 725 -11.54 41.77 5.51
CA GLY A 725 -12.26 40.49 5.59
C GLY A 725 -11.37 39.26 5.52
N GLY A 726 -11.99 38.09 5.64
CA GLY A 726 -11.35 36.77 5.64
C GLY A 726 -11.76 35.88 4.47
N HIS A 727 -11.93 34.59 4.72
CA HIS A 727 -12.19 33.54 3.71
C HIS A 727 -13.52 33.68 2.93
N ARG A 728 -14.47 34.50 3.39
CA ARG A 728 -15.73 34.81 2.68
C ARG A 728 -15.73 36.18 2.00
N ALA A 729 -14.62 36.90 2.05
CA ALA A 729 -14.46 38.19 1.41
C ALA A 729 -13.68 38.08 0.09
N VAL A 730 -13.92 39.05 -0.78
CA VAL A 730 -13.15 39.27 -2.00
C VAL A 730 -12.14 40.38 -1.74
N ASN A 731 -10.91 40.23 -2.25
CA ASN A 731 -9.89 41.27 -2.19
C ASN A 731 -10.40 42.54 -2.88
N PRO A 732 -10.44 43.71 -2.20
CA PRO A 732 -10.96 44.94 -2.76
C PRO A 732 -10.28 45.37 -4.08
N GLU A 733 -9.03 44.97 -4.31
CA GLU A 733 -8.32 45.28 -5.55
C GLU A 733 -8.84 44.49 -6.76
N LEU A 734 -9.45 43.31 -6.54
CA LEU A 734 -10.09 42.52 -7.59
C LEU A 734 -11.52 43.01 -7.90
N GLY A 735 -12.17 43.68 -6.96
CA GLY A 735 -13.54 44.21 -7.08
C GLY A 735 -14.44 43.79 -5.91
N ALA A 736 -15.75 43.92 -6.11
CA ALA A 736 -16.76 43.49 -5.14
C ALA A 736 -17.22 42.05 -5.39
N LEU A 737 -17.93 41.44 -4.42
CA LEU A 737 -18.53 40.12 -4.59
C LEU A 737 -19.49 40.04 -5.79
N SER A 738 -20.17 41.14 -6.14
CA SER A 738 -21.00 41.23 -7.34
C SER A 738 -20.22 41.10 -8.65
N ASP A 739 -18.95 41.55 -8.66
CA ASP A 739 -18.06 41.40 -9.81
C ASP A 739 -17.58 39.95 -9.94
N PHE A 740 -17.31 39.28 -8.81
CA PHE A 740 -17.05 37.84 -8.80
C PHE A 740 -18.23 37.04 -9.36
N ARG A 741 -19.47 37.34 -8.93
CA ARG A 741 -20.67 36.71 -9.52
C ARG A 741 -20.80 36.96 -11.02
N ARG A 742 -20.37 38.13 -11.52
CA ARG A 742 -20.33 38.43 -12.96
C ARG A 742 -19.28 37.57 -13.66
N PHE A 743 -18.11 37.39 -13.06
CA PHE A 743 -17.07 36.49 -13.56
C PHE A 743 -17.54 35.03 -13.63
N ILE A 744 -18.20 34.51 -12.59
CA ILE A 744 -18.80 33.15 -12.60
C ILE A 744 -19.75 32.98 -13.79
N ARG A 745 -20.69 33.93 -13.99
CA ARG A 745 -21.65 33.85 -15.12
C ARG A 745 -20.97 33.95 -16.48
N ALA A 746 -19.92 34.76 -16.61
CA ALA A 746 -19.17 34.87 -17.85
C ALA A 746 -18.40 33.59 -18.17
N ALA A 747 -17.81 32.94 -17.16
CA ALA A 747 -17.15 31.65 -17.30
C ALA A 747 -18.16 30.56 -17.70
N GLU A 748 -19.30 30.48 -17.02
CA GLU A 748 -20.37 29.52 -17.32
C GLU A 748 -20.91 29.68 -18.75
N ALA A 749 -21.08 30.92 -19.23
CA ALA A 749 -21.51 31.20 -20.60
C ALA A 749 -20.52 30.69 -21.67
N LEU A 750 -19.25 30.48 -21.30
CA LEU A 750 -18.20 29.92 -22.15
C LEU A 750 -17.96 28.42 -21.89
N GLY A 751 -18.74 27.80 -21.00
CA GLY A 751 -18.55 26.40 -20.60
C GLY A 751 -17.35 26.18 -19.68
N ILE A 752 -16.81 27.24 -19.06
CA ILE A 752 -15.73 27.18 -18.08
C ILE A 752 -16.33 27.16 -16.68
N GLU A 753 -15.96 26.16 -15.89
CA GLU A 753 -16.25 26.15 -14.46
C GLU A 753 -15.15 26.87 -13.68
N VAL A 754 -15.52 27.56 -12.60
CA VAL A 754 -14.55 28.19 -11.71
C VAL A 754 -14.27 27.27 -10.52
N ALA A 755 -13.00 26.94 -10.34
CA ALA A 755 -12.48 26.28 -9.14
C ALA A 755 -11.80 27.30 -8.23
N LEU A 756 -12.10 27.27 -6.94
CA LEU A 756 -11.50 28.19 -5.96
C LEU A 756 -10.49 27.46 -5.07
N ASP A 757 -9.35 28.11 -4.80
CA ASP A 757 -8.45 27.62 -3.75
C ASP A 757 -9.12 27.70 -2.37
N PHE A 758 -9.05 26.61 -1.62
CA PHE A 758 -9.47 26.54 -0.23
C PHE A 758 -8.27 26.22 0.65
N ALA A 759 -7.59 27.28 1.10
CA ALA A 759 -6.44 27.19 2.00
C ALA A 759 -6.85 27.48 3.44
N ILE A 760 -6.81 26.47 4.31
CA ILE A 760 -7.14 26.64 5.73
C ILE A 760 -5.91 27.14 6.49
N GLN A 761 -5.76 28.46 6.50
CA GLN A 761 -4.72 29.22 7.20
C GLN A 761 -5.09 30.71 7.23
N CYS A 762 -4.43 31.49 8.07
CA CYS A 762 -4.74 32.91 8.23
C CYS A 762 -3.48 33.75 8.21
N ALA A 763 -3.51 34.94 7.65
CA ALA A 763 -2.53 35.97 7.97
C ALA A 763 -2.69 36.41 9.45
N PRO A 764 -1.65 36.97 10.09
CA PRO A 764 -1.74 37.43 11.47
C PRO A 764 -2.82 38.50 11.71
N ASP A 765 -3.21 39.24 10.67
CA ASP A 765 -4.26 40.26 10.67
C ASP A 765 -5.63 39.77 10.17
N HIS A 766 -5.83 38.46 10.01
CA HIS A 766 -7.15 37.89 9.72
C HIS A 766 -8.14 38.13 10.88
N PRO A 767 -9.42 38.49 10.62
CA PRO A 767 -10.41 38.76 11.67
C PRO A 767 -10.55 37.67 12.74
N TRP A 768 -10.54 36.39 12.34
CA TRP A 768 -10.55 35.24 13.25
C TRP A 768 -9.44 35.27 14.31
N VAL A 769 -8.26 35.83 14.05
CA VAL A 769 -7.18 35.88 15.06
C VAL A 769 -7.62 36.72 16.27
N ARG A 770 -8.44 37.75 16.05
CA ARG A 770 -9.00 38.61 17.10
C ARG A 770 -10.34 38.10 17.63
N GLU A 771 -11.19 37.62 16.73
CA GLU A 771 -12.59 37.25 17.03
C GLU A 771 -12.71 35.85 17.62
N HIS A 772 -11.82 34.94 17.23
CA HIS A 772 -11.78 33.53 17.62
C HIS A 772 -10.35 33.10 18.02
N PRO A 773 -9.74 33.74 19.04
CA PRO A 773 -8.39 33.38 19.48
C PRO A 773 -8.27 31.90 19.90
N GLU A 774 -9.36 31.28 20.35
CA GLU A 774 -9.43 29.86 20.69
C GLU A 774 -9.11 28.93 19.51
N TRP A 775 -9.31 29.38 18.27
CA TRP A 775 -8.96 28.58 17.09
C TRP A 775 -7.46 28.57 16.78
N PHE A 776 -6.62 29.27 17.55
CA PHE A 776 -5.18 29.37 17.31
C PHE A 776 -4.36 28.99 18.55
N ARG A 777 -3.15 28.47 18.33
CA ARG A 777 -2.20 28.21 19.43
C ARG A 777 -1.28 29.40 19.65
N PHE A 778 -1.55 30.14 20.72
CA PHE A 778 -0.66 31.17 21.23
C PHE A 778 0.44 30.54 22.09
N ARG A 779 1.66 31.06 21.94
CA ARG A 779 2.81 30.75 22.78
C ARG A 779 2.66 31.44 24.15
N PRO A 780 3.44 31.01 25.16
CA PRO A 780 3.37 31.62 26.50
C PRO A 780 3.65 33.14 26.54
N ASP A 781 4.34 33.68 25.52
CA ASP A 781 4.61 35.11 25.38
C ASP A 781 3.50 35.89 24.64
N GLY A 782 2.41 35.21 24.26
CA GLY A 782 1.29 35.79 23.53
C GLY A 782 1.48 35.86 22.00
N THR A 783 2.59 35.34 21.45
CA THR A 783 2.81 35.28 20.00
C THR A 783 2.22 34.00 19.39
N ILE A 784 1.85 34.01 18.10
CA ILE A 784 1.41 32.79 17.39
C ILE A 784 2.58 32.25 16.57
N LYS A 785 2.82 30.93 16.60
CA LYS A 785 3.83 30.31 15.73
C LYS A 785 3.34 30.38 14.27
N TYR A 786 4.15 30.94 13.38
CA TYR A 786 3.87 30.93 11.94
C TYR A 786 3.90 29.52 11.36
N ALA A 787 3.22 29.31 10.23
CA ALA A 787 3.14 28.01 9.58
C ALA A 787 4.50 27.61 8.96
N GLU A 788 4.78 26.31 8.96
CA GLU A 788 5.97 25.72 8.36
C GLU A 788 5.56 24.43 7.65
N ASN A 789 6.15 24.17 6.47
CA ASN A 789 6.18 22.87 5.84
C ASN A 789 7.65 22.57 5.52
N PRO A 790 8.42 22.05 6.50
CA PRO A 790 9.87 22.00 6.42
C PRO A 790 10.38 21.43 5.08
N PRO A 791 11.37 22.07 4.44
CA PRO A 791 12.15 23.23 4.91
C PRO A 791 11.48 24.61 4.69
N LYS A 792 10.28 24.68 4.06
CA LYS A 792 9.59 25.95 3.76
C LYS A 792 9.04 26.61 5.04
N LYS A 793 9.30 27.91 5.18
CA LYS A 793 8.77 28.78 6.25
C LYS A 793 7.81 29.81 5.68
N TYR A 794 6.69 30.00 6.35
CA TYR A 794 5.64 30.92 5.93
C TYR A 794 5.34 31.94 7.05
N GLN A 795 6.24 32.91 7.22
CA GLN A 795 6.18 33.93 8.27
C GLN A 795 4.93 34.84 8.19
N ASP A 796 4.31 34.88 7.02
CA ASP A 796 3.12 35.64 6.66
C ASP A 796 1.79 34.93 7.01
N ILE A 797 1.83 33.70 7.53
CA ILE A 797 0.63 32.93 7.90
C ILE A 797 0.76 32.18 9.23
N VAL A 798 -0.39 31.91 9.83
CA VAL A 798 -0.60 31.11 11.04
C VAL A 798 -1.65 30.02 10.75
N ASN A 799 -1.52 28.88 11.44
CA ASN A 799 -2.44 27.75 11.29
C ASN A 799 -3.49 27.74 12.39
N VAL A 800 -4.70 27.30 12.05
CA VAL A 800 -5.75 26.97 13.02
C VAL A 800 -5.45 25.65 13.74
N ASP A 801 -5.96 25.49 14.96
CA ASP A 801 -5.86 24.29 15.77
C ASP A 801 -7.15 23.47 15.70
N PHE A 802 -7.12 22.35 14.98
CA PHE A 802 -8.30 21.50 14.78
C PHE A 802 -8.75 20.73 16.02
N TYR A 803 -8.00 20.78 17.13
CA TYR A 803 -8.37 20.13 18.39
C TYR A 803 -8.41 21.11 19.56
N ASN A 804 -8.82 22.36 19.28
CA ASN A 804 -9.08 23.38 20.28
C ASN A 804 -10.41 23.14 21.04
N SER A 805 -10.70 24.00 22.03
CA SER A 805 -11.92 23.88 22.87
C SER A 805 -13.23 24.06 22.10
N ASP A 806 -13.21 24.83 21.01
CA ASP A 806 -14.30 25.08 20.07
C ASP A 806 -14.03 24.42 18.71
N ARG A 807 -13.60 23.15 18.74
CA ARG A 807 -13.36 22.36 17.52
C ARG A 807 -14.59 22.32 16.60
N GLU A 808 -15.77 22.11 17.17
CA GLU A 808 -17.01 21.99 16.39
C GLU A 808 -17.32 23.31 15.68
N GLY A 809 -17.23 24.45 16.37
CA GLY A 809 -17.40 25.77 15.76
C GLY A 809 -16.44 26.02 14.60
N LEU A 810 -15.15 25.68 14.75
CA LEU A 810 -14.17 25.79 13.65
C LEU A 810 -14.55 24.90 12.46
N TRP A 811 -14.93 23.64 12.70
CA TRP A 811 -15.28 22.71 11.62
C TRP A 811 -16.54 23.17 10.87
N GLU A 812 -17.54 23.65 11.59
CA GLU A 812 -18.76 24.22 11.03
C GLU A 812 -18.50 25.49 10.23
N GLU A 813 -17.67 26.41 10.73
CA GLU A 813 -17.32 27.64 10.00
C GLU A 813 -16.59 27.34 8.68
N LEU A 814 -15.71 26.34 8.67
CA LEU A 814 -15.00 25.89 7.47
C LEU A 814 -15.95 25.24 6.46
N ARG A 815 -16.86 24.37 6.90
CA ARG A 815 -17.94 23.82 6.06
C ARG A 815 -18.81 24.94 5.50
N ASP A 816 -19.23 25.87 6.33
CA ASP A 816 -20.13 26.96 5.95
C ASP A 816 -19.44 27.97 5.02
N THR A 817 -18.12 28.07 5.07
CA THR A 817 -17.33 28.81 4.07
C THR A 817 -17.37 28.14 2.70
N VAL A 818 -17.23 26.82 2.64
CA VAL A 818 -17.42 26.07 1.39
C VAL A 818 -18.85 26.24 0.86
N MET A 819 -19.85 26.09 1.73
CA MET A 819 -21.27 26.25 1.37
C MET A 819 -21.60 27.68 0.92
N PHE A 820 -20.98 28.70 1.53
CA PHE A 820 -21.08 30.09 1.09
C PHE A 820 -20.61 30.22 -0.36
N TRP A 821 -19.41 29.75 -0.69
CA TRP A 821 -18.92 29.83 -2.07
C TRP A 821 -19.72 28.99 -3.06
N ILE A 822 -20.30 27.86 -2.63
CA ILE A 822 -21.29 27.13 -3.43
C ILE A 822 -22.51 27.98 -3.74
N SER A 823 -23.04 28.73 -2.75
CA SER A 823 -24.15 29.66 -2.98
C SER A 823 -23.80 30.82 -3.92
N GLU A 824 -22.51 31.15 -4.02
CA GLU A 824 -21.95 32.14 -4.96
C GLU A 824 -21.67 31.56 -6.35
N GLY A 825 -21.87 30.25 -6.55
CA GLY A 825 -21.77 29.55 -7.84
C GLY A 825 -20.52 28.68 -8.02
N VAL A 826 -19.64 28.58 -7.03
CA VAL A 826 -18.43 27.73 -7.08
C VAL A 826 -18.78 26.28 -6.77
N ARG A 827 -18.44 25.34 -7.65
CA ARG A 827 -18.72 23.90 -7.43
C ARG A 827 -17.48 23.04 -7.31
N THR A 828 -16.30 23.64 -7.45
CA THR A 828 -15.03 22.94 -7.38
C THR A 828 -14.06 23.69 -6.47
N PHE A 829 -13.38 22.94 -5.62
CA PHE A 829 -12.41 23.47 -4.66
C PHE A 829 -11.08 22.74 -4.82
N ARG A 830 -10.02 23.49 -5.09
CA ARG A 830 -8.65 23.01 -4.94
C ARG A 830 -8.26 23.25 -3.50
N VAL A 831 -8.06 22.19 -2.73
CA VAL A 831 -7.76 22.29 -1.31
C VAL A 831 -6.25 22.28 -1.11
N ASP A 832 -5.74 23.33 -0.48
CA ASP A 832 -4.32 23.53 -0.22
C ASP A 832 -3.81 22.64 0.93
N ASN A 833 -2.73 21.90 0.67
CA ASN A 833 -2.02 21.10 1.66
C ASN A 833 -2.93 20.32 2.66
N PRO A 834 -3.94 19.55 2.20
CA PRO A 834 -4.92 18.93 3.11
C PRO A 834 -4.27 17.88 4.03
N HIS A 835 -3.10 17.35 3.66
CA HIS A 835 -2.30 16.43 4.47
C HIS A 835 -1.76 17.05 5.78
N THR A 836 -1.82 18.38 5.93
CA THR A 836 -1.46 19.07 7.17
C THR A 836 -2.65 19.25 8.12
N LYS A 837 -3.86 18.83 7.69
CA LYS A 837 -5.11 18.93 8.45
C LYS A 837 -5.65 17.52 8.77
N PRO A 838 -6.46 17.33 9.82
CA PRO A 838 -6.85 15.98 10.25
C PRO A 838 -7.70 15.21 9.23
N LEU A 839 -7.43 13.92 9.03
CA LEU A 839 -8.24 13.05 8.17
C LEU A 839 -9.73 13.00 8.57
N PRO A 840 -10.11 12.88 9.86
CA PRO A 840 -11.53 12.84 10.25
C PRO A 840 -12.29 14.12 9.90
N PHE A 841 -11.61 15.28 9.91
CA PHE A 841 -12.20 16.55 9.49
C PHE A 841 -12.56 16.51 8.01
N TRP A 842 -11.65 16.04 7.15
CA TRP A 842 -11.92 15.95 5.72
C TRP A 842 -13.01 14.94 5.38
N GLU A 843 -12.99 13.78 6.05
CA GLU A 843 -14.03 12.76 5.89
C GLU A 843 -15.42 13.32 6.26
N TRP A 844 -15.50 14.03 7.37
CA TRP A 844 -16.73 14.70 7.79
C TRP A 844 -17.14 15.82 6.81
N LEU A 845 -16.26 16.78 6.54
CA LEU A 845 -16.60 17.97 5.73
C LEU A 845 -17.03 17.58 4.32
N ILE A 846 -16.30 16.67 3.66
CA ILE A 846 -16.62 16.29 2.28
C ILE A 846 -17.93 15.50 2.24
N ARG A 847 -18.17 14.59 3.20
CA ARG A 847 -19.43 13.84 3.27
C ARG A 847 -20.62 14.78 3.52
N GLU A 848 -20.45 15.72 4.43
CA GLU A 848 -21.45 16.75 4.73
C GLU A 848 -21.80 17.54 3.45
N VAL A 849 -20.80 18.14 2.81
CA VAL A 849 -21.01 18.96 1.62
C VAL A 849 -21.63 18.13 0.50
N LYS A 850 -21.14 16.91 0.23
CA LYS A 850 -21.69 16.06 -0.84
C LYS A 850 -23.09 15.52 -0.56
N THR A 851 -23.51 15.46 0.70
CA THR A 851 -24.91 15.11 1.04
C THR A 851 -25.87 16.21 0.57
N ARG A 852 -25.43 17.48 0.62
CA ARG A 852 -26.24 18.65 0.22
C ARG A 852 -26.04 19.05 -1.25
N CYS A 853 -24.80 18.94 -1.73
CA CYS A 853 -24.32 19.36 -3.04
C CYS A 853 -23.48 18.23 -3.65
N PRO A 854 -24.10 17.14 -4.13
CA PRO A 854 -23.40 15.96 -4.66
C PRO A 854 -22.56 16.25 -5.90
N GLU A 855 -22.75 17.40 -6.55
CA GLU A 855 -21.96 17.89 -7.67
C GLU A 855 -20.60 18.50 -7.28
N ALA A 856 -20.35 18.72 -5.98
CA ALA A 856 -19.13 19.36 -5.48
C ALA A 856 -17.87 18.49 -5.76
N ILE A 857 -16.83 19.11 -6.30
CA ILE A 857 -15.53 18.47 -6.55
C ILE A 857 -14.49 19.05 -5.59
N PHE A 858 -13.72 18.16 -4.94
CA PHE A 858 -12.57 18.52 -4.12
C PHE A 858 -11.31 17.92 -4.73
N LEU A 859 -10.34 18.76 -5.07
CA LEU A 859 -9.00 18.38 -5.52
C LEU A 859 -8.02 18.48 -4.35
N SER A 860 -7.40 17.37 -3.98
CA SER A 860 -6.38 17.33 -2.92
C SER A 860 -5.01 17.71 -3.45
N GLU A 861 -4.48 18.87 -3.06
CA GLU A 861 -3.07 19.20 -3.28
C GLU A 861 -2.17 18.62 -2.18
N ALA A 862 -1.90 17.32 -2.29
CA ALA A 862 -1.11 16.61 -1.29
C ALA A 862 0.15 16.00 -1.89
N PHE A 863 1.21 16.79 -1.97
CA PHE A 863 2.56 16.27 -2.25
C PHE A 863 3.18 15.78 -0.94
N THR A 864 2.90 14.52 -0.60
CA THR A 864 3.31 13.87 0.65
C THR A 864 3.51 12.38 0.43
N ARG A 865 3.75 11.56 1.46
CA ARG A 865 3.90 10.10 1.34
C ARG A 865 2.69 9.42 0.68
N PRO A 866 2.88 8.33 -0.09
CA PRO A 866 1.78 7.68 -0.83
C PRO A 866 0.61 7.25 0.06
N LYS A 867 0.88 6.75 1.28
CA LYS A 867 -0.16 6.33 2.22
C LYS A 867 -1.12 7.46 2.59
N MET A 868 -0.60 8.67 2.83
CA MET A 868 -1.44 9.82 3.18
C MET A 868 -2.26 10.32 1.97
N MET A 869 -1.66 10.36 0.77
CA MET A 869 -2.39 10.69 -0.45
C MET A 869 -3.56 9.73 -0.70
N ARG A 870 -3.34 8.42 -0.51
CA ARG A 870 -4.39 7.40 -0.62
C ARG A 870 -5.45 7.54 0.47
N ALA A 871 -5.06 7.87 1.70
CA ALA A 871 -6.00 8.11 2.80
C ALA A 871 -6.90 9.31 2.54
N LEU A 872 -6.35 10.42 2.02
CA LEU A 872 -7.14 11.59 1.61
C LEU A 872 -8.12 11.25 0.47
N ALA A 873 -7.66 10.52 -0.54
CA ALA A 873 -8.56 10.04 -1.59
C ALA A 873 -9.69 9.18 -0.99
N LYS A 874 -9.40 8.22 -0.11
CA LYS A 874 -10.43 7.41 0.57
C LYS A 874 -11.37 8.22 1.48
N ALA A 875 -10.88 9.30 2.10
CA ALA A 875 -11.67 10.20 2.93
C ALA A 875 -12.76 10.96 2.14
N GLY A 876 -12.64 11.06 0.81
CA GLY A 876 -13.70 11.61 -0.05
C GLY A 876 -13.20 12.58 -1.13
N PHE A 877 -11.92 12.97 -1.12
CA PHE A 877 -11.36 13.88 -2.13
C PHE A 877 -11.60 13.36 -3.54
N THR A 878 -12.23 14.16 -4.39
CA THR A 878 -12.74 13.71 -5.70
C THR A 878 -11.60 13.44 -6.68
N GLN A 879 -10.57 14.27 -6.62
CA GLN A 879 -9.34 14.20 -7.41
C GLN A 879 -8.13 14.40 -6.50
N SER A 880 -6.96 13.98 -6.98
CA SER A 880 -5.70 14.14 -6.27
C SER A 880 -4.63 14.67 -7.22
N TYR A 881 -3.84 15.66 -6.76
CA TYR A 881 -2.51 15.88 -7.34
C TYR A 881 -1.66 14.61 -7.22
N THR A 882 -0.62 14.51 -8.03
CA THR A 882 0.16 13.28 -8.22
C THR A 882 1.65 13.55 -8.27
N TYR A 883 2.46 12.50 -8.32
CA TYR A 883 3.91 12.65 -8.53
C TYR A 883 4.30 12.84 -9.99
N PHE A 884 3.36 13.13 -10.89
CA PHE A 884 3.59 13.19 -12.32
C PHE A 884 4.79 14.06 -12.69
N THR A 885 4.93 15.25 -12.10
CA THR A 885 6.05 16.20 -12.32
C THR A 885 7.44 15.61 -12.05
N TRP A 886 7.54 14.62 -11.15
CA TRP A 886 8.79 13.93 -10.80
C TRP A 886 8.88 12.52 -11.40
N ARG A 887 8.10 12.21 -12.44
CA ARG A 887 8.21 10.99 -13.24
C ARG A 887 8.46 11.39 -14.69
N ASN A 888 9.69 11.19 -15.17
CA ASN A 888 10.12 11.73 -16.46
C ASN A 888 10.68 10.65 -17.39
N SER A 889 11.34 9.63 -16.85
CA SER A 889 11.80 8.48 -17.64
C SER A 889 10.65 7.54 -17.99
N LYS A 890 10.85 6.74 -19.05
CA LYS A 890 9.91 5.69 -19.47
C LYS A 890 9.54 4.75 -18.33
N LYS A 891 10.54 4.28 -17.58
CA LYS A 891 10.33 3.36 -16.45
C LYS A 891 9.51 4.01 -15.34
N GLU A 892 9.86 5.23 -14.94
CA GLU A 892 9.13 5.96 -13.89
C GLU A 892 7.66 6.19 -14.25
N LEU A 893 7.39 6.59 -15.49
CA LEU A 893 6.04 6.81 -15.99
C LEU A 893 5.24 5.51 -16.05
N THR A 894 5.84 4.43 -16.58
CA THR A 894 5.20 3.12 -16.66
C THR A 894 4.88 2.56 -15.29
N ASP A 895 5.84 2.51 -14.37
CA ASP A 895 5.65 1.98 -13.02
C ASP A 895 4.55 2.75 -12.27
N TYR A 896 4.59 4.09 -12.35
CA TYR A 896 3.63 4.93 -11.65
C TYR A 896 2.21 4.81 -12.20
N LEU A 897 2.06 4.67 -13.52
CA LEU A 897 0.74 4.49 -14.11
C LEU A 897 0.18 3.09 -13.92
N ILE A 898 1.01 2.06 -13.89
CA ILE A 898 0.57 0.71 -13.48
C ILE A 898 0.04 0.77 -12.04
N GLU A 899 0.73 1.46 -11.12
CA GLU A 899 0.26 1.65 -9.75
C GLU A 899 -1.14 2.30 -9.69
N LEU A 900 -1.34 3.38 -10.45
CA LEU A 900 -2.58 4.16 -10.43
C LEU A 900 -3.75 3.48 -11.15
N THR A 901 -3.48 2.75 -12.25
CA THR A 901 -4.53 2.25 -13.16
C THR A 901 -4.85 0.77 -12.97
N GLN A 902 -3.88 -0.03 -12.51
CA GLN A 902 -4.01 -1.49 -12.39
C GLN A 902 -4.06 -1.95 -10.93
N GLY A 903 -3.61 -1.12 -9.98
CA GLY A 903 -3.68 -1.41 -8.55
C GLY A 903 -5.03 -1.05 -7.89
N PRO A 904 -5.16 -1.23 -6.56
CA PRO A 904 -6.36 -0.89 -5.80
C PRO A 904 -6.77 0.59 -5.89
N ALA A 905 -5.83 1.47 -6.25
CA ALA A 905 -6.06 2.90 -6.43
C ALA A 905 -7.17 3.20 -7.47
N ARG A 906 -7.39 2.32 -8.45
CA ARG A 906 -8.41 2.48 -9.50
C ARG A 906 -9.83 2.71 -8.94
N GLU A 907 -10.09 2.21 -7.73
CA GLU A 907 -11.41 2.28 -7.11
C GLU A 907 -11.70 3.60 -6.40
N TYR A 908 -10.68 4.40 -6.05
CA TYR A 908 -10.85 5.59 -5.21
C TYR A 908 -9.95 6.77 -5.56
N PHE A 909 -8.93 6.62 -6.39
CA PHE A 909 -7.94 7.64 -6.68
C PHE A 909 -8.08 8.12 -8.13
N ARG A 910 -8.45 9.39 -8.33
CA ARG A 910 -8.52 10.02 -9.67
C ARG A 910 -7.37 11.00 -9.84
N PRO A 911 -6.39 10.71 -10.71
CA PRO A 911 -5.21 11.56 -10.86
C PRO A 911 -5.55 12.85 -11.61
N ASN A 912 -5.15 14.00 -11.07
CA ASN A 912 -5.09 15.27 -11.79
C ASN A 912 -3.62 15.59 -12.11
N PHE A 913 -3.26 15.47 -13.39
CA PHE A 913 -1.87 15.66 -13.85
C PHE A 913 -1.60 17.12 -14.18
N PHE A 914 -1.28 17.92 -13.17
CA PHE A 914 -0.70 19.23 -13.43
C PHE A 914 0.72 19.11 -13.99
N THR A 915 1.01 19.79 -15.09
CA THR A 915 2.34 19.81 -15.72
C THR A 915 3.35 20.67 -14.96
N ASN A 916 2.84 21.73 -14.34
CA ASN A 916 3.53 22.69 -13.50
C ASN A 916 2.53 23.30 -12.50
N THR A 917 3.03 23.90 -11.43
CA THR A 917 2.24 24.71 -10.49
C THR A 917 3.03 25.97 -10.13
N PRO A 918 2.46 26.97 -9.44
CA PRO A 918 3.20 28.16 -9.01
C PRO A 918 4.39 27.84 -8.08
N ASP A 919 4.38 26.67 -7.45
CA ASP A 919 5.42 26.14 -6.55
C ASP A 919 6.37 25.14 -7.22
N ILE A 920 5.99 24.60 -8.39
CA ILE A 920 6.68 23.50 -9.06
C ILE A 920 6.91 23.85 -10.54
N LEU A 921 8.14 24.27 -10.83
CA LEU A 921 8.77 24.29 -12.14
C LEU A 921 9.71 23.07 -12.23
N PRO A 922 9.27 21.93 -12.79
CA PRO A 922 10.07 20.72 -12.83
C PRO A 922 11.40 20.94 -13.57
N VAL A 923 12.48 20.33 -13.08
CA VAL A 923 13.83 20.42 -13.69
C VAL A 923 13.82 20.05 -15.18
N PHE A 924 12.98 19.07 -15.57
CA PHE A 924 12.79 18.68 -16.96
C PHE A 924 12.38 19.87 -17.86
N LEU A 925 11.51 20.76 -17.38
CA LEU A 925 11.10 21.97 -18.11
C LEU A 925 12.18 23.05 -18.10
N GLN A 926 12.94 23.18 -17.00
CA GLN A 926 14.05 24.13 -16.88
C GLN A 926 15.12 23.87 -17.93
N GLN A 927 15.46 22.59 -18.15
CA GLN A 927 16.57 22.18 -19.00
C GLN A 927 16.16 21.90 -20.45
N GLY A 928 14.96 21.36 -20.67
CA GLY A 928 14.54 20.87 -21.99
C GLY A 928 13.87 21.90 -22.90
N GLY A 929 13.72 23.16 -22.46
CA GLY A 929 13.14 24.25 -23.27
C GLY A 929 11.75 23.92 -23.84
N ARG A 930 11.38 24.55 -24.95
CA ARG A 930 10.06 24.38 -25.59
C ARG A 930 9.69 22.91 -25.86
N PRO A 931 10.58 22.03 -26.37
CA PRO A 931 10.26 20.61 -26.55
C PRO A 931 9.79 19.91 -25.28
N ALA A 932 10.42 20.18 -24.14
CA ALA A 932 10.00 19.59 -22.87
C ALA A 932 8.56 19.99 -22.46
N PHE A 933 8.15 21.23 -22.69
CA PHE A 933 6.76 21.66 -22.44
C PHE A 933 5.78 20.87 -23.31
N ARG A 934 6.10 20.67 -24.59
CA ARG A 934 5.27 19.88 -25.52
C ARG A 934 5.18 18.42 -25.08
N ILE A 935 6.30 17.81 -24.68
CA ILE A 935 6.36 16.43 -24.14
C ILE A 935 5.44 16.30 -22.92
N ARG A 936 5.61 17.18 -21.92
CA ARG A 936 4.83 17.13 -20.68
C ARG A 936 3.35 17.41 -20.90
N LEU A 937 3.02 18.31 -21.82
CA LEU A 937 1.64 18.59 -22.22
C LEU A 937 0.99 17.32 -22.79
N VAL A 938 1.62 16.68 -23.77
CA VAL A 938 1.09 15.45 -24.39
C VAL A 938 0.90 14.38 -23.33
N LEU A 939 1.94 14.07 -22.54
CA LEU A 939 1.87 13.05 -21.50
C LEU A 939 0.73 13.31 -20.50
N ALA A 940 0.58 14.53 -20.00
CA ALA A 940 -0.48 14.88 -19.07
C ALA A 940 -1.87 14.73 -19.70
N ALA A 941 -2.00 15.25 -20.93
CA ALA A 941 -3.23 15.31 -21.71
C ALA A 941 -3.69 13.96 -22.29
N THR A 942 -2.85 12.93 -22.34
CA THR A 942 -3.25 11.62 -22.90
C THR A 942 -3.24 10.51 -21.85
N LEU A 943 -2.39 10.59 -20.82
CA LEU A 943 -2.31 9.56 -19.78
C LEU A 943 -3.43 9.69 -18.75
N SER A 944 -3.85 10.91 -18.40
CA SER A 944 -4.96 11.14 -17.45
C SER A 944 -6.19 11.74 -18.13
N GLY A 945 -7.37 11.35 -17.65
CA GLY A 945 -8.63 12.03 -17.97
C GLY A 945 -8.68 13.46 -17.43
N VAL A 946 -7.95 13.78 -16.35
CA VAL A 946 -7.85 15.14 -15.79
C VAL A 946 -6.41 15.62 -15.77
N TYR A 947 -6.16 16.79 -16.34
CA TYR A 947 -4.84 17.42 -16.31
C TYR A 947 -4.98 18.93 -16.14
N GLY A 948 -3.88 19.60 -15.75
CA GLY A 948 -3.87 21.04 -15.60
C GLY A 948 -2.54 21.68 -15.98
N ILE A 949 -2.60 22.98 -16.25
CA ILE A 949 -1.42 23.84 -16.42
C ILE A 949 -1.58 25.11 -15.58
N TYR A 950 -0.46 25.67 -15.13
CA TYR A 950 -0.40 27.00 -14.54
C TYR A 950 0.02 28.04 -15.59
N ASN A 951 -0.69 29.18 -15.63
CA ASN A 951 -0.50 30.25 -16.60
C ASN A 951 0.98 30.64 -16.75
N GLY A 952 1.44 30.72 -18.00
CA GLY A 952 2.86 30.88 -18.34
C GLY A 952 3.50 29.59 -18.85
N PHE A 953 2.88 28.43 -18.59
CA PHE A 953 3.26 27.16 -19.23
C PHE A 953 3.15 27.23 -20.75
N GLU A 954 2.08 27.84 -21.27
CA GLU A 954 1.85 28.03 -22.69
C GLU A 954 2.93 28.91 -23.36
N LEU A 955 3.62 29.73 -22.58
CA LEU A 955 4.72 30.57 -23.03
C LEU A 955 6.09 29.90 -22.86
N CYS A 956 6.11 28.66 -22.35
CA CYS A 956 7.32 27.92 -21.98
C CYS A 956 8.20 28.67 -20.97
N GLU A 957 7.59 29.37 -20.01
CA GLU A 957 8.32 30.06 -18.95
C GLU A 957 9.07 29.05 -18.07
N ASN A 958 10.41 29.10 -18.06
CA ASN A 958 11.21 28.05 -17.43
C ASN A 958 12.44 28.55 -16.65
N THR A 959 12.46 29.82 -16.26
CA THR A 959 13.60 30.40 -15.52
C THR A 959 13.43 30.17 -14.00
N PRO A 960 14.29 29.36 -13.36
CA PRO A 960 14.25 29.16 -11.91
C PRO A 960 15.02 30.25 -11.15
N VAL A 961 14.79 30.37 -9.83
CA VAL A 961 15.57 31.28 -8.96
C VAL A 961 17.08 30.91 -8.97
N PRO A 962 18.01 31.85 -9.24
CA PRO A 962 19.47 31.59 -9.24
C PRO A 962 20.06 31.27 -7.85
N GLY A 963 21.02 30.33 -7.80
CA GLY A 963 21.98 30.16 -6.69
C GLY A 963 21.56 29.29 -5.50
N LEU A 964 22.04 28.05 -5.47
CA LEU A 964 23.02 27.47 -4.50
C LEU A 964 23.47 26.10 -5.03
N GLU A 965 24.72 25.72 -4.74
CA GLU A 965 25.26 24.35 -4.94
C GLU A 965 24.38 23.30 -4.23
N GLU A 966 24.64 22.02 -4.55
CA GLU A 966 23.88 20.82 -4.16
C GLU A 966 23.01 20.93 -2.89
N PRO A 967 21.78 20.39 -2.92
CA PRO A 967 20.93 20.32 -1.73
C PRO A 967 21.66 19.62 -0.58
N ILE A 968 21.49 20.14 0.64
CA ILE A 968 22.14 19.63 1.85
C ILE A 968 21.76 18.15 2.01
N ALA A 969 22.72 17.28 2.29
CA ALA A 969 22.55 15.82 2.28
C ALA A 969 21.34 15.29 3.09
N SER A 970 20.90 16.01 4.13
CA SER A 970 19.71 15.70 4.93
C SER A 970 18.40 15.97 4.19
N GLU A 971 18.31 17.07 3.44
CA GLU A 971 17.14 17.40 2.61
C GLU A 971 17.10 16.50 1.37
N GLN A 972 18.28 16.07 0.88
CA GLN A 972 18.40 15.02 -0.13
C GLN A 972 17.83 13.67 0.34
N GLN A 973 18.16 13.28 1.56
CA GLN A 973 17.75 12.00 2.11
C GLN A 973 16.22 11.93 2.28
N GLU A 974 15.61 12.97 2.85
CA GLU A 974 14.16 13.03 3.06
C GLU A 974 13.38 13.09 1.73
N PHE A 975 13.88 13.84 0.74
CA PHE A 975 13.28 13.89 -0.60
C PHE A 975 13.36 12.53 -1.32
N ILE A 976 14.50 11.84 -1.24
CA ILE A 976 14.68 10.54 -1.88
C ILE A 976 13.81 9.46 -1.23
N GLU A 977 13.69 9.50 0.10
CA GLU A 977 12.78 8.63 0.86
C GLU A 977 11.29 8.88 0.54
N LEU A 978 10.93 10.12 0.18
CA LEU A 978 9.56 10.54 -0.11
C LEU A 978 9.16 10.36 -1.58
N TYR A 979 10.05 10.63 -2.53
CA TYR A 979 9.72 10.84 -3.95
C TYR A 979 10.47 9.93 -4.94
N GLY A 980 11.47 9.16 -4.48
CA GLY A 980 12.25 8.22 -5.30
C GLY A 980 13.69 8.69 -5.59
N SER A 981 14.40 7.97 -6.48
CA SER A 981 15.85 8.13 -6.74
C SER A 981 16.29 9.40 -7.48
N ALA A 982 15.43 10.41 -7.61
CA ALA A 982 15.80 11.68 -8.24
C ALA A 982 16.62 12.54 -7.26
N PRO A 983 17.73 13.17 -7.67
CA PRO A 983 18.39 14.19 -6.84
C PRO A 983 17.37 15.30 -6.55
N PRO A 984 17.38 15.92 -5.36
CA PRO A 984 16.47 17.01 -5.10
C PRO A 984 16.76 18.11 -6.10
N PRO A 985 15.71 18.72 -6.62
CA PRO A 985 15.85 19.65 -7.70
C PRO A 985 16.67 20.87 -7.25
N ALA A 986 17.42 21.47 -8.19
CA ALA A 986 17.65 22.91 -8.13
C ALA A 986 16.29 23.58 -7.90
N ARG A 987 16.20 24.61 -7.05
CA ARG A 987 14.91 25.21 -6.62
C ARG A 987 13.85 25.18 -7.73
N GLU A 988 12.77 24.42 -7.54
CA GLU A 988 11.64 24.33 -8.49
C GLU A 988 10.73 25.57 -8.44
N GLU A 989 11.18 26.66 -7.82
CA GLU A 989 10.44 27.91 -7.75
C GLU A 989 10.80 28.79 -8.95
N TYR A 990 9.78 29.39 -9.56
CA TYR A 990 9.96 30.37 -10.63
C TYR A 990 10.73 31.60 -10.13
N LEU A 991 11.68 32.07 -10.92
CA LEU A 991 12.23 33.41 -10.74
C LEU A 991 11.13 34.45 -10.96
N ASN A 992 11.07 35.45 -10.08
CA ASN A 992 10.03 36.47 -10.05
C ASN A 992 8.63 35.81 -10.04
N SER A 993 8.45 34.87 -9.10
CA SER A 993 7.20 34.12 -8.98
C SER A 993 6.00 35.05 -8.81
N GLU A 994 4.95 34.79 -9.58
CA GLU A 994 3.67 35.50 -9.58
C GLU A 994 2.97 35.46 -8.21
N LYS A 995 3.36 34.53 -7.33
CA LYS A 995 2.97 34.50 -5.91
C LYS A 995 3.34 35.78 -5.17
N TYR A 996 4.38 36.51 -5.58
CA TYR A 996 4.89 37.67 -4.84
C TYR A 996 4.94 38.95 -5.68
N GLU A 997 4.48 38.93 -6.93
CA GLU A 997 4.42 40.12 -7.79
C GLU A 997 3.20 40.15 -8.71
N TYR A 998 2.82 41.34 -9.17
CA TYR A 998 1.93 41.51 -10.31
C TYR A 998 2.72 41.25 -11.59
N LYS A 999 2.27 40.29 -12.39
CA LYS A 999 2.89 39.96 -13.67
C LYS A 999 1.95 40.35 -14.81
N VAL A 1000 2.51 40.94 -15.87
CA VAL A 1000 1.79 41.20 -17.12
C VAL A 1000 2.40 40.31 -18.18
N TRP A 1001 1.56 39.51 -18.83
CA TRP A 1001 1.99 38.52 -19.80
C TRP A 1001 1.76 38.98 -21.22
N ASP A 1002 2.72 38.71 -22.10
CA ASP A 1002 2.54 38.76 -23.56
C ASP A 1002 2.09 37.36 -24.03
N TRP A 1003 0.79 37.16 -24.11
CA TRP A 1003 0.19 35.86 -24.45
C TRP A 1003 0.49 35.40 -25.88
N ASP A 1004 0.86 36.34 -26.76
CA ASP A 1004 1.22 36.10 -28.16
C ASP A 1004 2.73 36.02 -28.39
N ARG A 1005 3.53 35.97 -27.30
CA ARG A 1005 5.00 35.86 -27.37
C ARG A 1005 5.42 34.76 -28.35
N PRO A 1006 6.29 35.05 -29.33
CA PRO A 1006 6.75 34.05 -30.29
C PRO A 1006 7.35 32.82 -29.60
N GLY A 1007 7.00 31.63 -30.09
CA GLY A 1007 7.44 30.36 -29.51
C GLY A 1007 6.47 29.74 -28.48
N ASN A 1008 5.34 30.39 -28.20
CA ASN A 1008 4.27 29.79 -27.39
C ASN A 1008 3.73 28.47 -28.01
N ILE A 1009 3.06 27.68 -27.17
CA ILE A 1009 2.48 26.37 -27.52
C ILE A 1009 0.94 26.40 -27.45
N ASN A 1010 0.32 27.57 -27.62
CA ASN A 1010 -1.15 27.72 -27.57
C ASN A 1010 -1.87 26.83 -28.58
N GLU A 1011 -1.32 26.66 -29.79
CA GLU A 1011 -1.91 25.80 -30.81
C GLU A 1011 -1.83 24.30 -30.43
N ASP A 1012 -0.71 23.86 -29.85
CA ASP A 1012 -0.56 22.47 -29.37
C ASP A 1012 -1.62 22.16 -28.30
N ILE A 1013 -1.84 23.10 -27.35
CA ILE A 1013 -2.86 22.98 -26.31
C ILE A 1013 -4.27 22.89 -26.92
N ARG A 1014 -4.58 23.78 -27.87
CA ARG A 1014 -5.89 23.82 -28.55
C ARG A 1014 -6.17 22.52 -29.30
N ILE A 1015 -5.19 22.00 -30.03
CA ILE A 1015 -5.29 20.74 -30.77
C ILE A 1015 -5.53 19.60 -29.78
N LEU A 1016 -4.71 19.47 -28.73
CA LEU A 1016 -4.82 18.37 -27.77
C LEU A 1016 -6.14 18.38 -27.00
N ASN A 1017 -6.60 19.54 -26.54
CA ASN A 1017 -7.87 19.63 -25.83
C ASN A 1017 -9.06 19.31 -26.73
N ARG A 1018 -9.04 19.73 -28.00
CA ARG A 1018 -10.04 19.30 -29.00
C ARG A 1018 -9.97 17.79 -29.22
N PHE A 1019 -8.77 17.25 -29.44
CA PHE A 1019 -8.56 15.83 -29.67
C PHE A 1019 -9.05 14.97 -28.49
N ARG A 1020 -8.80 15.40 -27.25
CA ARG A 1020 -9.33 14.75 -26.03
C ARG A 1020 -10.86 14.73 -25.99
N ARG A 1021 -11.52 15.83 -26.40
CA ARG A 1021 -12.99 15.92 -26.43
C ARG A 1021 -13.59 15.00 -27.50
N ASP A 1022 -12.93 14.90 -28.64
CA ASP A 1022 -13.38 14.09 -29.78
C ASP A 1022 -13.10 12.59 -29.61
N ASN A 1023 -12.27 12.19 -28.64
CA ASN A 1023 -11.85 10.81 -28.43
C ASN A 1023 -12.22 10.31 -27.01
N PRO A 1024 -13.34 9.58 -26.84
CA PRO A 1024 -13.76 9.02 -25.56
C PRO A 1024 -12.69 8.19 -24.83
N ALA A 1025 -11.77 7.55 -25.56
CA ALA A 1025 -10.67 6.80 -24.96
C ALA A 1025 -9.74 7.66 -24.08
N LEU A 1026 -9.60 8.96 -24.37
CA LEU A 1026 -8.79 9.89 -23.58
C LEU A 1026 -9.53 10.51 -22.38
N GLN A 1027 -10.81 10.17 -22.21
CA GLN A 1027 -11.66 10.68 -21.13
C GLN A 1027 -11.70 9.73 -19.93
N GLU A 1028 -11.10 8.55 -20.09
CA GLU A 1028 -10.84 7.55 -19.08
C GLU A 1028 -9.35 7.54 -18.71
N PHE A 1029 -9.00 6.91 -17.60
CA PHE A 1029 -7.60 6.69 -17.21
C PHE A 1029 -7.27 5.21 -16.95
N LEU A 1030 -8.28 4.36 -16.72
CA LEU A 1030 -8.10 2.93 -16.41
C LEU A 1030 -7.89 2.05 -17.65
N ASN A 1031 -8.13 2.58 -18.84
CA ASN A 1031 -8.09 1.88 -20.12
C ASN A 1031 -6.71 1.93 -20.80
N LEU A 1032 -5.62 1.98 -20.02
CA LEU A 1032 -4.27 2.18 -20.52
C LEU A 1032 -3.56 0.86 -20.82
N ARG A 1033 -3.03 0.74 -22.04
CA ARG A 1033 -2.18 -0.37 -22.49
C ARG A 1033 -0.83 0.15 -22.95
N PHE A 1034 0.26 -0.17 -22.25
CA PHE A 1034 1.61 0.12 -22.76
C PHE A 1034 1.95 -0.75 -23.97
N LEU A 1035 2.63 -0.16 -24.95
CA LEU A 1035 3.10 -0.83 -26.17
C LEU A 1035 4.62 -0.97 -26.09
N ASP A 1036 5.12 -2.12 -26.52
CA ASP A 1036 6.56 -2.38 -26.52
C ASP A 1036 7.26 -1.52 -27.58
N CYS A 1037 8.26 -0.79 -27.13
CA CYS A 1037 9.22 -0.09 -27.98
C CYS A 1037 10.61 -0.28 -27.36
N PRO A 1038 11.62 -0.83 -28.06
CA PRO A 1038 12.94 -1.07 -27.48
C PRO A 1038 13.69 0.20 -27.07
N ASP A 1039 13.44 1.33 -27.74
CA ASP A 1039 14.10 2.60 -27.40
C ASP A 1039 13.67 3.06 -26.00
N PRO A 1040 14.61 3.32 -25.06
CA PRO A 1040 14.30 3.73 -23.70
C PRO A 1040 13.72 5.15 -23.61
N ASN A 1041 13.92 5.99 -24.62
CA ASN A 1041 13.39 7.35 -24.69
C ASN A 1041 12.02 7.42 -25.36
N ILE A 1042 11.56 6.36 -26.05
CA ILE A 1042 10.21 6.36 -26.64
C ILE A 1042 9.24 5.62 -25.70
N LEU A 1043 8.29 6.36 -25.14
CA LEU A 1043 7.15 5.79 -24.42
C LEU A 1043 5.96 5.67 -25.37
N ALA A 1044 5.46 4.44 -25.58
CA ALA A 1044 4.31 4.16 -26.43
C ALA A 1044 3.19 3.47 -25.65
N TYR A 1045 1.94 3.84 -25.91
CA TYR A 1045 0.76 3.28 -25.28
C TYR A 1045 -0.49 3.48 -26.14
N ALA A 1046 -1.49 2.65 -25.91
CA ALA A 1046 -2.82 2.76 -26.47
C ALA A 1046 -3.86 2.95 -25.36
N LYS A 1047 -4.93 3.66 -25.69
CA LYS A 1047 -6.13 3.79 -24.86
C LYS A 1047 -7.35 3.49 -25.71
N THR A 1048 -8.24 2.67 -25.19
CA THR A 1048 -9.44 2.21 -25.92
C THR A 1048 -10.69 2.47 -25.10
N SER A 1049 -11.74 3.02 -25.71
CA SER A 1049 -13.02 3.23 -25.03
C SER A 1049 -13.64 1.89 -24.58
N PRO A 1050 -14.46 1.86 -23.51
CA PRO A 1050 -15.06 0.61 -23.03
C PRO A 1050 -15.89 -0.17 -24.06
N ASP A 1051 -16.48 0.53 -25.03
CA ASP A 1051 -17.25 -0.05 -26.15
C ASP A 1051 -16.38 -0.45 -27.36
N MET A 1052 -15.05 -0.31 -27.26
CA MET A 1052 -14.07 -0.57 -28.32
C MET A 1052 -14.21 0.30 -29.58
N ALA A 1053 -15.08 1.31 -29.58
CA ALA A 1053 -15.37 2.13 -30.76
C ALA A 1053 -14.32 3.21 -31.04
N ASN A 1054 -13.53 3.59 -30.04
CA ASN A 1054 -12.49 4.62 -30.15
C ASN A 1054 -11.18 4.09 -29.55
N THR A 1055 -10.13 4.01 -30.39
CA THR A 1055 -8.78 3.65 -29.96
C THR A 1055 -7.82 4.77 -30.32
N VAL A 1056 -7.07 5.25 -29.33
CA VAL A 1056 -6.01 6.24 -29.50
C VAL A 1056 -4.67 5.59 -29.21
N ILE A 1057 -3.71 5.76 -30.11
CA ILE A 1057 -2.33 5.28 -29.98
C ILE A 1057 -1.43 6.50 -29.82
N VAL A 1058 -0.55 6.48 -28.83
CA VAL A 1058 0.36 7.58 -28.53
C VAL A 1058 1.78 7.05 -28.42
N ALA A 1059 2.72 7.76 -29.05
CA ALA A 1059 4.15 7.59 -28.84
C ALA A 1059 4.79 8.95 -28.55
N VAL A 1060 5.64 9.01 -27.53
CA VAL A 1060 6.30 10.25 -27.09
C VAL A 1060 7.79 10.00 -26.93
N ASN A 1061 8.62 10.84 -27.56
CA ASN A 1061 10.04 10.93 -27.29
C ASN A 1061 10.24 11.74 -26.01
N LEU A 1062 10.82 11.10 -25.00
CA LEU A 1062 11.10 11.65 -23.68
C LEU A 1062 12.42 12.42 -23.62
N ASP A 1063 13.26 12.34 -24.67
CA ASP A 1063 14.44 13.18 -24.82
C ASP A 1063 14.05 14.51 -25.47
N PRO A 1064 14.16 15.66 -24.77
CA PRO A 1064 13.81 16.96 -25.32
C PRO A 1064 14.90 17.54 -26.25
N HIS A 1065 16.02 16.84 -26.45
CA HIS A 1065 17.19 17.34 -27.17
C HIS A 1065 17.51 16.56 -28.44
N ALA A 1066 17.33 15.24 -28.45
CA ALA A 1066 17.69 14.38 -29.57
C ALA A 1066 16.46 13.76 -30.26
N ALA A 1067 16.55 13.59 -31.58
CA ALA A 1067 15.58 12.81 -32.34
C ALA A 1067 15.81 11.30 -32.13
N HIS A 1068 14.71 10.55 -32.00
CA HIS A 1068 14.74 9.10 -31.79
C HIS A 1068 13.91 8.37 -32.85
N GLU A 1069 14.40 7.20 -33.28
CA GLU A 1069 13.69 6.27 -34.16
C GLU A 1069 13.40 4.97 -33.40
N GLY A 1070 12.21 4.42 -33.56
CA GLY A 1070 11.82 3.16 -32.92
C GLY A 1070 10.77 2.40 -33.71
N GLU A 1071 10.51 1.16 -33.30
CA GLU A 1071 9.41 0.34 -33.81
C GLU A 1071 8.48 0.02 -32.65
N ILE A 1072 7.16 0.10 -32.88
CA ILE A 1072 6.12 -0.34 -31.96
C ILE A 1072 5.34 -1.50 -32.55
N GLU A 1073 4.87 -2.38 -31.68
CA GLU A 1073 3.96 -3.45 -32.05
C GLU A 1073 2.53 -3.14 -31.58
N LEU A 1074 1.60 -3.07 -32.53
CA LEU A 1074 0.19 -2.82 -32.30
C LEU A 1074 -0.55 -4.15 -32.08
N PRO A 1075 -1.31 -4.31 -30.98
CA PRO A 1075 -2.10 -5.51 -30.73
C PRO A 1075 -3.40 -5.49 -31.57
N LEU A 1076 -3.27 -5.61 -32.89
CA LEU A 1076 -4.38 -5.45 -33.84
C LEU A 1076 -5.57 -6.37 -33.52
N ALA A 1077 -5.31 -7.60 -33.07
CA ALA A 1077 -6.37 -8.53 -32.65
C ALA A 1077 -7.18 -8.01 -31.45
N GLU A 1078 -6.51 -7.37 -30.46
CA GLU A 1078 -7.19 -6.72 -29.33
C GLU A 1078 -8.02 -5.51 -29.79
N PHE A 1079 -7.64 -4.87 -30.90
CA PHE A 1079 -8.39 -3.78 -31.52
C PHE A 1079 -9.49 -4.26 -32.49
N GLY A 1080 -9.73 -5.57 -32.60
CA GLY A 1080 -10.73 -6.13 -33.51
C GLY A 1080 -10.33 -6.13 -34.98
N LEU A 1081 -9.03 -6.04 -35.28
CA LEU A 1081 -8.47 -6.01 -36.63
C LEU A 1081 -7.69 -7.28 -36.96
N ALA A 1082 -7.63 -7.63 -38.25
CA ALA A 1082 -6.79 -8.72 -38.73
C ALA A 1082 -5.29 -8.35 -38.63
N VAL A 1083 -4.47 -9.31 -38.20
CA VAL A 1083 -3.02 -9.12 -37.93
C VAL A 1083 -2.25 -8.65 -39.17
N ASP A 1084 -2.68 -9.05 -40.36
CA ASP A 1084 -2.10 -8.72 -41.67
C ASP A 1084 -2.98 -7.75 -42.51
N GLY A 1085 -4.07 -7.26 -41.91
CA GLY A 1085 -5.03 -6.35 -42.52
C GLY A 1085 -4.51 -4.92 -42.68
N GLU A 1086 -5.18 -4.16 -43.56
CA GLU A 1086 -4.97 -2.72 -43.71
C GLU A 1086 -5.89 -1.95 -42.76
N PHE A 1087 -5.35 -0.90 -42.14
CA PHE A 1087 -6.09 0.00 -41.27
C PHE A 1087 -5.59 1.43 -41.46
N SER A 1088 -6.39 2.41 -41.04
CA SER A 1088 -6.05 3.82 -41.21
C SER A 1088 -5.90 4.51 -39.86
N LEU A 1089 -4.84 5.31 -39.74
CA LEU A 1089 -4.55 6.13 -38.57
C LEU A 1089 -4.64 7.61 -38.96
N GLU A 1090 -5.37 8.41 -38.18
CA GLU A 1090 -5.38 9.88 -38.33
C GLU A 1090 -4.54 10.52 -37.23
N GLU A 1091 -3.54 11.30 -37.61
CA GLU A 1091 -2.61 11.98 -36.69
C GLU A 1091 -3.21 13.29 -36.15
N ALA A 1092 -3.12 13.53 -34.85
CA ALA A 1092 -3.82 14.61 -34.16
C ALA A 1092 -3.37 16.03 -34.57
N PHE A 1093 -2.06 16.26 -34.72
CA PHE A 1093 -1.52 17.61 -35.00
C PHE A 1093 -1.62 18.01 -36.46
N THR A 1094 -1.51 17.06 -37.38
CA THR A 1094 -1.47 17.27 -38.83
C THR A 1094 -2.78 16.90 -39.53
N GLN A 1095 -3.67 16.15 -38.88
CA GLN A 1095 -4.88 15.53 -39.45
C GLN A 1095 -4.59 14.63 -40.65
N ARG A 1096 -3.33 14.21 -40.82
CA ARG A 1096 -2.92 13.33 -41.91
C ARG A 1096 -3.43 11.93 -41.63
N VAL A 1097 -4.17 11.38 -42.59
CA VAL A 1097 -4.56 9.96 -42.58
C VAL A 1097 -3.47 9.15 -43.27
N THR A 1098 -3.01 8.10 -42.59
CA THR A 1098 -2.01 7.15 -43.11
C THR A 1098 -2.59 5.74 -43.10
N THR A 1099 -2.52 5.04 -44.23
CA THR A 1099 -2.84 3.62 -44.33
C THR A 1099 -1.63 2.81 -43.87
N CYS A 1100 -1.85 1.98 -42.85
CA CYS A 1100 -0.86 1.09 -42.26
C CYS A 1100 -1.22 -0.36 -42.54
N ARG A 1101 -0.22 -1.24 -42.51
CA ARG A 1101 -0.41 -2.69 -42.65
C ARG A 1101 0.52 -3.43 -41.69
N GLY A 1102 0.02 -4.52 -41.12
CA GLY A 1102 0.77 -5.34 -40.18
C GLY A 1102 0.88 -4.73 -38.79
N THR A 1103 1.34 -5.52 -37.82
CA THR A 1103 1.41 -5.11 -36.41
C THR A 1103 2.54 -4.12 -36.11
N ARG A 1104 3.64 -4.16 -36.87
CA ARG A 1104 4.84 -3.37 -36.61
C ARG A 1104 4.81 -2.03 -37.35
N GLN A 1105 4.94 -0.94 -36.59
CA GLN A 1105 4.95 0.42 -37.13
C GLN A 1105 6.23 1.13 -36.72
N ARG A 1106 6.92 1.74 -37.68
CA ARG A 1106 8.11 2.56 -37.43
C ARG A 1106 7.73 3.98 -37.06
N LEU A 1107 8.49 4.55 -36.15
CA LEU A 1107 8.30 5.89 -35.59
C LEU A 1107 9.61 6.68 -35.72
N TYR A 1108 9.50 7.95 -36.08
CA TYR A 1108 10.60 8.91 -36.02
C TYR A 1108 10.10 10.18 -35.33
N LEU A 1109 10.67 10.50 -34.17
CA LEU A 1109 10.20 11.57 -33.30
C LEU A 1109 11.33 12.57 -33.06
N ASP A 1110 11.21 13.76 -33.64
CA ASP A 1110 12.18 14.85 -33.51
C ASP A 1110 11.61 15.95 -32.58
N PRO A 1111 12.24 16.22 -31.42
CA PRO A 1111 11.73 17.20 -30.46
C PRO A 1111 11.61 18.63 -31.00
N GLU A 1112 12.41 19.01 -32.01
CA GLU A 1112 12.35 20.32 -32.65
C GLU A 1112 11.14 20.46 -33.59
N ILE A 1113 10.69 19.34 -34.18
CA ILE A 1113 9.54 19.31 -35.11
C ILE A 1113 8.27 18.93 -34.35
N ASN A 1114 8.23 17.70 -33.83
CA ASN A 1114 7.16 17.18 -32.98
C ASN A 1114 7.71 16.01 -32.14
N PRO A 1115 7.77 16.16 -30.79
CA PRO A 1115 8.27 15.09 -29.92
C PRO A 1115 7.29 13.92 -29.77
N SER A 1116 6.12 13.95 -30.41
CA SER A 1116 5.09 12.94 -30.23
C SER A 1116 4.35 12.60 -31.52
N MET A 1117 3.76 11.41 -31.53
CA MET A 1117 2.77 10.99 -32.51
C MET A 1117 1.52 10.53 -31.76
N ILE A 1118 0.38 11.11 -32.10
CA ILE A 1118 -0.91 10.80 -31.48
C ILE A 1118 -1.87 10.45 -32.60
N PHE A 1119 -2.34 9.21 -32.62
CA PHE A 1119 -3.22 8.69 -33.66
C PHE A 1119 -4.55 8.27 -33.09
N ARG A 1120 -5.65 8.55 -33.80
CA ARG A 1120 -6.89 7.78 -33.64
C ARG A 1120 -6.98 6.73 -34.73
N LEU A 1121 -7.34 5.52 -34.33
CA LEU A 1121 -7.65 4.44 -35.25
C LEU A 1121 -8.99 4.73 -35.93
N LEU A 1122 -8.99 4.77 -37.26
CA LEU A 1122 -10.22 4.92 -38.04
C LEU A 1122 -10.84 3.54 -38.28
N PRO A 1123 -12.18 3.43 -38.23
CA PRO A 1123 -12.85 2.21 -38.59
C PRO A 1123 -12.51 1.82 -40.06
N PRO A 1124 -12.51 0.53 -40.41
CA PRO A 1124 -12.36 0.10 -41.80
C PRO A 1124 -13.40 0.82 -42.65
N ALA A 1125 -13.00 1.38 -43.79
CA ALA A 1125 -13.94 2.00 -44.71
C ALA A 1125 -15.05 1.00 -45.02
N THR A 1126 -16.28 1.32 -44.63
CA THR A 1126 -17.44 0.49 -44.94
C THR A 1126 -17.59 0.53 -46.46
N ILE A 1127 -17.34 -0.60 -47.12
CA ILE A 1127 -17.57 -0.76 -48.57
C ILE A 1127 -19.08 -0.80 -48.83
#